data_AF-A0A9Q8ZBV9-F1
#
_entry.id   AF-A0A9Q8ZBV9-F1
#
_cell.length_a   1.000
_cell.length_b   1.000
_cell.length_c   1.000
_cell.angle_alpha   90.00
_cell.angle_beta   90.00
_cell.angle_gamma   90.00
#
_symmetry.space_group_name_H-M   'P 1'
#
loop_
_entity.id
_entity.type
_entity.pdbx_description
1 polymer ?
#
loop_
_entity_poly.entity_id
_entity_poly.type
_entity_poly.pdbx_seq_one_letter_code
_entity_poly.pdbx_strand_id
1 'polypeptide(L)'
;MAFATVLSDFFSCGRARKTRQSSTGPLDDNDATSESAAYGIAEAAAPSLGLALAPIPALTLDEKATDEVDARPRTRGPESTNNQQPTLASRHHDSPAEEKMEISVVQEKAKPSTGWMVEQRVLVTATPAAAPKEAEETTSVPEPEPETDTVTPPVRCATPELEPWISSSIARSQTPEPVSEPEVPAATPIVRPVTPQAQIVDVVSVRSATPDIVVRPVTPQEQPVDVAPVQDAAPVVETVQEPAMPESDEVSFPATEEIVTPVPEPKIVAPKVQAAKRTTPLTFLSMPPEVRKKIYEQMNEDGPIRMCRADDSALVLRDGESARAPRRQFYNLTQVCREIRSEFLPVYASKTEYIIDLWGQRTHLAELETLKAKVSMDIDAACFDMEPIDLLPLLRCLVRTGRADFRFTSTEGVVFRSISEIVAELNKLLPAADGSNKSWLQAVNGPMKRIDLHLFPHDDIRQYYRFRGAEPLVRIVYPSAKSEEWMKRASKSEAYETYLRKTGLDKFEMHVVIGHASRRTTNEGRLPLDWRMSYQQPRQSVDRSRLSMDVAAAPAVFAAWGYTDDGKNYVIDTNANLVVKVSKTNADMTSIKYRGVEYNGQNGKNSHVESGLAPGTVTIKQYTTPANIIKVTMKVGTLIHTLVFRYGNPNVYIFMNKKDTSITVSRYILRIPANIFTNNPNEDTDWVPNGAPAIESGDINGVNGQTWSKHYSGKLYGRTMDYDWVGYTNKNVGMYMIRSNHEKASGGPFFRSLVRRGGDGGPDLYDIYQYNMGHTDGMRFGLQGPSVLHFTDNGAAPNHNLFARNANWDWFDALEIEGWVPASRRGAVAGVGLANMKSGFQYVVGLKSDQAQYWTTATGAWKISNVLPGSYTLTVYKGELEVHTSTVDISAGSTATRNTITCNDPSDIAAIWRIGEWDGTPKGFLNFGDTPMKPTYMHPSDSRLAKWDAGNYIIGTSTAANFPGYIWKDINNDHIVYFRLTDAQLAQGAKIRIGVTEGQAGGRPTIAVNSWVAKLPTDKGQGDTRSLTVGTYRGNNYVYEFDVPASAWVQSAREYQLLKITVISGKTATGYLSPAVSFDAIDMVAA
;
A
#
# COMPACT_ATOMS: atom_id res chain seq x y z
N MET A 1 -32.06 32.45 -9.09
CA MET A 1 -30.92 32.49 -8.15
C MET A 1 -30.56 31.11 -7.62
N ALA A 2 -31.51 30.37 -7.01
CA ALA A 2 -31.32 29.08 -6.32
C ALA A 2 -30.23 28.13 -6.86
N PHE A 3 -30.13 27.90 -8.18
CA PHE A 3 -29.11 27.03 -8.78
C PHE A 3 -27.66 27.41 -8.43
N ALA A 4 -27.36 28.71 -8.26
CA ALA A 4 -26.05 29.17 -7.82
C ALA A 4 -25.86 29.06 -6.30
N THR A 5 -26.93 29.24 -5.52
CA THR A 5 -26.90 29.19 -4.05
C THR A 5 -26.70 27.76 -3.53
N VAL A 6 -27.44 26.79 -4.09
CA VAL A 6 -27.27 25.38 -3.72
C VAL A 6 -25.90 24.85 -4.13
N LEU A 7 -25.36 25.30 -5.28
CA LEU A 7 -23.96 25.00 -5.65
C LEU A 7 -22.94 25.61 -4.68
N SER A 8 -23.21 26.74 -4.02
CA SER A 8 -22.34 27.22 -2.94
C SER A 8 -22.52 26.42 -1.64
N ASP A 9 -23.73 25.98 -1.31
CA ASP A 9 -23.99 25.23 -0.08
C ASP A 9 -23.35 23.82 -0.12
N PHE A 10 -23.32 23.17 -1.30
CA PHE A 10 -22.51 21.96 -1.54
C PHE A 10 -20.99 22.16 -1.33
N PHE A 11 -20.48 23.39 -1.27
CA PHE A 11 -19.06 23.70 -1.23
C PHE A 11 -18.65 24.75 -0.17
N SER A 12 -19.43 24.97 0.90
CA SER A 12 -19.18 26.09 1.83
C SER A 12 -19.40 25.83 3.33
N CYS A 13 -18.44 26.35 4.10
CA CYS A 13 -18.52 26.76 5.52
C CYS A 13 -18.62 25.73 6.66
N GLY A 14 -18.11 26.18 7.81
CA GLY A 14 -18.22 25.58 9.13
C GLY A 14 -18.14 26.66 10.23
N ARG A 15 -18.13 26.25 11.50
CA ARG A 15 -18.28 27.05 12.74
C ARG A 15 -19.67 27.67 12.99
N ALA A 16 -20.35 27.11 13.97
CA ALA A 16 -21.15 27.85 14.94
C ALA A 16 -20.78 27.39 16.36
N ARG A 17 -20.81 28.28 17.36
CA ARG A 17 -20.39 28.00 18.75
C ARG A 17 -21.55 28.33 19.70
N LYS A 18 -21.99 27.36 20.51
CA LYS A 18 -22.93 27.59 21.63
C LYS A 18 -22.63 26.65 22.80
N THR A 19 -23.18 26.99 23.97
CA THR A 19 -22.52 26.72 25.26
C THR A 19 -23.24 25.69 26.13
N ARG A 20 -22.44 24.80 26.74
CA ARG A 20 -22.60 24.07 28.01
C ARG A 20 -23.96 24.15 28.72
N GLN A 21 -24.53 22.99 29.04
CA GLN A 21 -25.26 22.77 30.29
C GLN A 21 -24.92 21.38 30.88
N SER A 22 -25.18 21.19 32.17
CA SER A 22 -24.81 20.00 32.94
C SER A 22 -25.84 19.72 34.03
N SER A 23 -26.22 18.46 34.21
CA SER A 23 -27.10 17.98 35.29
C SER A 23 -26.69 16.57 35.74
N THR A 24 -27.05 16.19 36.96
CA THR A 24 -26.32 15.17 37.74
C THR A 24 -27.21 14.07 38.35
N GLY A 25 -26.99 12.81 37.96
CA GLY A 25 -27.42 11.59 38.68
C GLY A 25 -28.94 11.36 38.84
N PRO A 26 -29.35 10.35 39.64
CA PRO A 26 -28.57 9.26 40.24
C PRO A 26 -28.94 7.86 39.67
N LEU A 27 -28.71 6.79 40.44
CA LEU A 27 -29.08 5.39 40.12
C LEU A 27 -30.57 5.11 40.35
N ASP A 28 -31.04 3.91 39.96
CA ASP A 28 -31.59 2.94 40.94
C ASP A 28 -31.76 1.52 40.34
N ASP A 29 -31.92 0.55 41.24
CA ASP A 29 -31.67 -0.89 41.06
C ASP A 29 -32.86 -1.76 40.54
N ASN A 30 -32.58 -3.07 40.48
CA ASN A 30 -33.44 -4.27 40.56
C ASN A 30 -33.66 -5.02 39.23
N ASP A 31 -33.34 -6.31 39.05
CA ASP A 31 -33.29 -7.53 39.91
C ASP A 31 -34.58 -8.42 39.80
N ALA A 32 -34.50 -9.66 40.30
CA ALA A 32 -35.35 -10.84 40.06
C ALA A 32 -35.16 -11.46 38.65
N THR A 33 -34.66 -12.69 38.45
CA THR A 33 -34.65 -14.00 39.17
C THR A 33 -35.91 -14.87 39.03
N SER A 34 -35.74 -15.98 38.29
CA SER A 34 -36.38 -17.32 38.40
C SER A 34 -35.84 -18.14 37.22
N GLU A 35 -35.15 -19.28 37.37
CA GLU A 35 -35.67 -20.57 37.84
C GLU A 35 -36.88 -21.12 37.06
N SER A 36 -37.08 -22.44 36.92
CA SER A 36 -36.15 -23.58 36.81
C SER A 36 -36.96 -24.79 36.31
N ALA A 37 -36.36 -25.72 35.55
CA ALA A 37 -36.95 -27.03 35.27
C ALA A 37 -35.89 -28.01 34.75
N ALA A 38 -35.65 -29.11 35.46
CA ALA A 38 -34.72 -30.16 35.05
C ALA A 38 -35.43 -31.52 34.99
N TYR A 39 -35.31 -32.21 33.86
CA TYR A 39 -35.50 -33.65 33.66
C TYR A 39 -34.69 -34.07 32.41
N GLY A 40 -34.13 -35.27 32.30
CA GLY A 40 -34.10 -36.35 33.29
C GLY A 40 -33.81 -37.72 32.66
N ILE A 41 -32.51 -38.02 32.46
CA ILE A 41 -31.86 -39.36 32.39
C ILE A 41 -32.60 -40.53 31.70
N ALA A 42 -32.00 -41.08 30.63
CA ALA A 42 -32.05 -42.52 30.34
C ALA A 42 -30.86 -42.95 29.44
N GLU A 43 -30.20 -44.07 29.77
CA GLU A 43 -29.20 -44.76 28.95
C GLU A 43 -29.81 -46.02 28.28
N ALA A 44 -29.25 -46.49 27.16
CA ALA A 44 -29.28 -47.91 26.79
C ALA A 44 -28.25 -48.32 25.72
N ALA A 45 -27.34 -49.21 26.12
CA ALA A 45 -26.66 -50.30 25.39
C ALA A 45 -26.52 -50.32 23.84
N ALA A 46 -25.31 -50.69 23.39
CA ALA A 46 -25.03 -51.29 22.08
C ALA A 46 -25.11 -52.83 22.13
N PRO A 47 -25.03 -53.51 20.96
CA PRO A 47 -24.17 -54.70 20.88
C PRO A 47 -23.27 -54.73 19.62
N SER A 48 -22.28 -55.64 19.65
CA SER A 48 -21.16 -55.73 18.69
C SER A 48 -21.08 -57.05 17.90
N LEU A 49 -20.70 -57.00 16.62
CA LEU A 49 -20.21 -58.10 15.75
C LEU A 49 -19.45 -57.46 14.55
N GLY A 50 -18.45 -58.06 13.89
CA GLY A 50 -17.70 -59.30 14.18
C GLY A 50 -16.98 -59.90 12.95
N LEU A 51 -15.65 -59.70 12.82
CA LEU A 51 -14.66 -60.48 12.01
C LEU A 51 -14.77 -60.59 10.46
N ALA A 52 -13.66 -60.31 9.74
CA ALA A 52 -12.99 -61.20 8.75
C ALA A 52 -11.87 -60.46 7.95
N LEU A 53 -10.96 -61.18 7.26
CA LEU A 53 -9.74 -60.62 6.63
C LEU A 53 -9.27 -61.38 5.37
N ALA A 54 -8.80 -60.63 4.35
CA ALA A 54 -7.87 -61.05 3.27
C ALA A 54 -8.38 -62.11 2.24
N PRO A 55 -7.65 -62.43 1.13
CA PRO A 55 -6.35 -61.90 0.64
C PRO A 55 -6.33 -61.41 -0.84
N ILE A 56 -5.12 -61.15 -1.35
CA ILE A 56 -4.75 -60.63 -2.68
C ILE A 56 -4.29 -61.77 -3.62
N PRO A 57 -4.41 -61.62 -4.96
CA PRO A 57 -3.30 -61.99 -5.86
C PRO A 57 -2.90 -60.84 -6.83
N ALA A 58 -1.74 -60.98 -7.49
CA ALA A 58 -1.05 -59.90 -8.24
C ALA A 58 -0.42 -60.40 -9.57
N LEU A 59 0.39 -59.53 -10.22
CA LEU A 59 1.14 -59.72 -11.48
C LEU A 59 0.28 -59.51 -12.77
N THR A 60 0.83 -59.13 -13.93
CA THR A 60 2.24 -59.04 -14.39
C THR A 60 2.47 -57.82 -15.33
N LEU A 61 3.73 -57.52 -15.70
CA LEU A 61 4.09 -56.64 -16.82
C LEU A 61 4.03 -57.38 -18.17
N ASP A 62 4.03 -56.67 -19.30
CA ASP A 62 5.14 -56.77 -20.28
C ASP A 62 5.19 -55.63 -21.32
N GLU A 63 6.20 -55.63 -22.20
CA GLU A 63 6.62 -54.50 -23.07
C GLU A 63 6.14 -54.49 -24.55
N LYS A 64 6.56 -53.40 -25.24
CA LYS A 64 7.07 -53.30 -26.64
C LYS A 64 6.12 -52.88 -27.78
N ALA A 65 6.75 -52.34 -28.83
CA ALA A 65 6.18 -51.56 -29.93
C ALA A 65 6.85 -51.90 -31.28
N THR A 66 6.15 -51.63 -32.39
CA THR A 66 6.56 -51.52 -33.81
C THR A 66 5.28 -51.30 -34.66
N ASP A 67 5.25 -50.76 -35.89
CA ASP A 67 6.05 -49.72 -36.58
C ASP A 67 5.27 -49.24 -37.85
N GLU A 68 5.94 -48.51 -38.76
CA GLU A 68 5.59 -48.24 -40.20
C GLU A 68 4.58 -47.11 -40.59
N VAL A 69 4.64 -46.45 -41.78
CA VAL A 69 5.77 -45.85 -42.56
C VAL A 69 5.25 -45.01 -43.79
N ASP A 70 6.08 -44.08 -44.32
CA ASP A 70 6.06 -43.40 -45.66
C ASP A 70 4.90 -42.44 -46.10
N ALA A 71 5.06 -41.50 -47.07
CA ALA A 71 6.26 -40.72 -47.51
C ALA A 71 5.97 -39.56 -48.54
N ARG A 72 6.57 -38.37 -48.28
CA ARG A 72 7.24 -37.43 -49.26
C ARG A 72 6.38 -36.78 -50.39
N PRO A 73 6.89 -35.84 -51.26
CA PRO A 73 8.23 -35.21 -51.38
C PRO A 73 8.28 -33.65 -51.34
N ARG A 74 9.43 -33.05 -51.70
CA ARG A 74 9.75 -31.59 -51.77
C ARG A 74 10.27 -31.18 -53.16
N THR A 75 10.21 -29.89 -53.54
CA THR A 75 11.14 -29.25 -54.51
C THR A 75 11.36 -27.73 -54.30
N ARG A 76 12.27 -27.11 -55.07
CA ARG A 76 13.05 -25.89 -54.75
C ARG A 76 12.61 -24.56 -55.43
N GLY A 77 12.84 -23.44 -54.74
CA GLY A 77 13.54 -22.21 -55.22
C GLY A 77 12.88 -21.30 -56.28
N PRO A 78 13.50 -20.13 -56.65
CA PRO A 78 14.82 -19.60 -56.25
C PRO A 78 14.78 -18.18 -55.62
N GLU A 79 15.95 -17.54 -55.48
CA GLU A 79 16.20 -16.21 -54.87
C GLU A 79 16.31 -15.07 -55.90
N SER A 80 16.27 -13.80 -55.45
CA SER A 80 17.05 -12.70 -56.05
C SER A 80 17.29 -11.56 -55.04
N THR A 81 18.28 -10.69 -55.30
CA THR A 81 18.75 -9.62 -54.41
C THR A 81 18.85 -8.28 -55.15
N ASN A 82 18.66 -7.15 -54.45
CA ASN A 82 19.64 -6.03 -54.50
C ASN A 82 19.41 -4.89 -53.50
N ASN A 83 20.47 -4.09 -53.32
CA ASN A 83 20.46 -2.81 -52.61
C ASN A 83 19.86 -1.68 -53.47
N GLN A 84 19.38 -0.60 -52.85
CA GLN A 84 20.10 0.69 -52.88
C GLN A 84 19.47 1.77 -51.99
N GLN A 85 20.33 2.64 -51.46
CA GLN A 85 20.04 3.92 -50.83
C GLN A 85 20.66 5.02 -51.71
N PRO A 86 20.09 6.23 -51.74
CA PRO A 86 20.99 7.39 -51.67
C PRO A 86 20.46 8.54 -50.77
N THR A 87 21.40 9.36 -50.32
CA THR A 87 21.19 10.72 -49.79
C THR A 87 21.18 11.72 -50.98
N LEU A 88 21.09 13.06 -50.88
CA LEU A 88 21.53 14.04 -49.87
C LEU A 88 20.93 15.44 -50.21
N ALA A 89 21.23 16.44 -49.37
CA ALA A 89 21.18 17.90 -49.60
C ALA A 89 19.85 18.66 -49.34
N SER A 90 19.99 19.97 -49.10
CA SER A 90 19.05 20.86 -48.40
C SER A 90 18.65 22.10 -49.20
N ARG A 91 17.61 22.81 -48.72
CA ARG A 91 17.39 24.26 -48.92
C ARG A 91 16.45 24.83 -47.84
N HIS A 92 16.70 26.06 -47.42
CA HIS A 92 15.85 26.81 -46.50
C HIS A 92 14.72 27.55 -47.25
N HIS A 93 13.62 27.84 -46.56
CA HIS A 93 13.14 29.22 -46.41
C HIS A 93 12.19 29.36 -45.21
N ASP A 94 11.89 30.61 -44.88
CA ASP A 94 11.47 31.06 -43.55
C ASP A 94 9.94 31.19 -43.40
N SER A 95 9.47 31.46 -42.18
CA SER A 95 8.09 31.89 -41.92
C SER A 95 8.07 32.91 -40.77
N PRO A 96 7.27 33.99 -40.85
CA PRO A 96 7.30 35.09 -39.90
C PRO A 96 6.59 34.77 -38.58
N ALA A 97 6.86 35.59 -37.56
CA ALA A 97 6.39 35.37 -36.19
C ALA A 97 4.91 35.73 -35.96
N GLU A 98 4.28 35.01 -35.03
CA GLU A 98 3.05 35.43 -34.34
C GLU A 98 3.39 35.92 -32.92
N GLU A 99 2.77 37.02 -32.49
CA GLU A 99 2.95 37.59 -31.15
C GLU A 99 2.26 36.73 -30.09
N LYS A 100 3.03 36.12 -29.18
CA LYS A 100 2.48 35.39 -28.04
C LYS A 100 2.10 36.32 -26.90
N MET A 101 0.80 36.49 -26.70
CA MET A 101 0.24 36.96 -25.44
C MET A 101 0.43 35.89 -24.36
N GLU A 102 1.21 36.17 -23.32
CA GLU A 102 1.51 35.20 -22.26
C GLU A 102 0.37 35.15 -21.22
N ILE A 103 -0.07 33.92 -20.89
CA ILE A 103 -1.13 33.67 -19.90
C ILE A 103 -0.51 32.99 -18.69
N SER A 104 -0.27 33.74 -17.62
CA SER A 104 0.23 33.22 -16.36
C SER A 104 -0.88 32.55 -15.54
N VAL A 105 -0.81 31.22 -15.37
CA VAL A 105 -1.67 30.47 -14.44
C VAL A 105 -1.01 30.44 -13.07
N VAL A 106 -1.47 31.29 -12.15
CA VAL A 106 -0.98 31.31 -10.77
C VAL A 106 -1.71 30.26 -9.94
N GLN A 107 -1.00 29.23 -9.47
CA GLN A 107 -1.51 28.32 -8.44
C GLN A 107 -1.45 29.00 -7.07
N GLU A 108 -2.58 29.46 -6.56
CA GLU A 108 -2.66 29.92 -5.18
C GLU A 108 -2.66 28.70 -4.23
N LYS A 109 -1.68 28.65 -3.31
CA LYS A 109 -1.60 27.59 -2.28
C LYS A 109 -2.71 27.78 -1.24
N ALA A 110 -3.86 27.17 -1.48
CA ALA A 110 -4.94 27.08 -0.50
C ALA A 110 -4.41 26.45 0.81
N LYS A 111 -4.56 27.17 1.94
CA LYS A 111 -4.29 26.61 3.27
C LYS A 111 -5.32 25.52 3.59
N PRO A 112 -4.94 24.44 4.30
CA PRO A 112 -5.85 23.33 4.57
C PRO A 112 -6.99 23.76 5.51
N SER A 113 -8.17 23.98 4.95
CA SER A 113 -9.44 23.99 5.67
C SER A 113 -10.15 22.65 5.43
N THR A 114 -10.72 22.05 6.48
CA THR A 114 -11.56 20.84 6.36
C THR A 114 -12.79 21.14 5.50
N GLY A 115 -12.79 20.69 4.24
CA GLY A 115 -13.82 20.96 3.24
C GLY A 115 -13.55 20.22 1.93
N TRP A 116 -14.56 20.22 1.05
CA TRP A 116 -14.62 19.41 -0.17
C TRP A 116 -13.54 19.74 -1.20
N MET A 117 -13.08 18.72 -1.93
CA MET A 117 -12.32 18.90 -3.16
C MET A 117 -13.24 18.92 -4.38
N VAL A 118 -13.08 19.93 -5.22
CA VAL A 118 -13.52 19.94 -6.63
C VAL A 118 -12.26 19.85 -7.47
N GLU A 119 -12.35 19.23 -8.65
CA GLU A 119 -11.26 19.18 -9.61
C GLU A 119 -10.95 20.58 -10.18
N GLN A 120 -10.07 21.28 -9.46
CA GLN A 120 -9.44 22.58 -9.77
C GLN A 120 -10.34 23.83 -9.76
N ARG A 121 -9.75 24.94 -9.28
CA ARG A 121 -10.16 26.32 -9.58
C ARG A 121 -9.00 26.99 -10.31
N VAL A 122 -9.31 27.87 -11.27
CA VAL A 122 -8.31 28.66 -12.01
C VAL A 122 -8.68 30.13 -11.87
N LEU A 123 -7.70 30.95 -11.50
CA LEU A 123 -7.77 32.41 -11.59
C LEU A 123 -6.89 32.87 -12.75
N VAL A 124 -7.34 33.88 -13.51
CA VAL A 124 -6.59 34.43 -14.64
C VAL A 124 -6.48 35.94 -14.46
N THR A 125 -5.25 36.44 -14.49
CA THR A 125 -4.91 37.87 -14.53
C THR A 125 -3.98 38.10 -15.72
N ALA A 126 -4.10 39.27 -16.36
CA ALA A 126 -3.30 39.63 -17.52
C ALA A 126 -2.65 41.00 -17.30
N THR A 127 -1.33 41.07 -17.49
CA THR A 127 -0.53 42.31 -17.40
C THR A 127 0.47 42.32 -18.56
N PRO A 128 0.67 43.44 -19.30
CA PRO A 128 1.62 43.48 -20.41
C PRO A 128 3.08 43.37 -19.96
N ALA A 129 3.93 42.76 -20.79
CA ALA A 129 5.36 42.63 -20.53
C ALA A 129 6.11 43.97 -20.69
N ALA A 130 7.19 44.14 -19.92
CA ALA A 130 8.11 45.28 -20.00
C ALA A 130 9.57 44.80 -20.10
N ALA A 131 10.43 45.62 -20.72
CA ALA A 131 11.80 45.28 -21.10
C ALA A 131 12.80 45.34 -19.92
N PRO A 132 13.96 44.64 -20.00
CA PRO A 132 14.91 44.52 -18.89
C PRO A 132 15.76 45.77 -18.66
N LYS A 133 16.36 45.86 -17.46
CA LYS A 133 17.46 46.77 -17.10
C LYS A 133 18.45 46.10 -16.16
N GLU A 134 19.71 46.51 -16.27
CA GLU A 134 20.82 46.15 -15.38
C GLU A 134 20.92 47.13 -14.19
N ALA A 135 21.43 46.66 -13.05
CA ALA A 135 22.04 47.45 -11.97
C ALA A 135 22.83 46.50 -11.02
N GLU A 136 23.79 47.06 -10.26
CA GLU A 136 24.76 46.32 -9.44
C GLU A 136 24.48 46.42 -7.91
N GLU A 137 25.51 46.12 -7.10
CA GLU A 137 25.73 46.49 -5.69
C GLU A 137 25.31 45.54 -4.53
N THR A 138 26.20 44.56 -4.28
CA THR A 138 27.09 44.43 -3.09
C THR A 138 26.57 44.34 -1.63
N THR A 139 27.30 43.49 -0.87
CA THR A 139 27.56 43.51 0.61
C THR A 139 26.42 43.16 1.58
N SER A 140 26.65 42.52 2.74
CA SER A 140 27.88 41.92 3.33
C SER A 140 27.54 40.85 4.38
N VAL A 141 28.51 39.96 4.69
CA VAL A 141 28.49 38.93 5.76
C VAL A 141 29.28 39.41 6.99
N PRO A 142 28.97 38.91 8.20
CA PRO A 142 29.99 38.65 9.23
C PRO A 142 30.03 37.15 9.63
N GLU A 143 31.24 36.63 9.83
CA GLU A 143 31.53 35.25 10.23
C GLU A 143 31.55 35.03 11.77
N PRO A 144 31.55 33.76 12.25
CA PRO A 144 31.61 33.40 13.67
C PRO A 144 33.05 33.18 14.20
N GLU A 145 33.18 32.93 15.52
CA GLU A 145 34.39 32.36 16.14
C GLU A 145 34.07 31.03 16.88
N PRO A 146 35.08 30.16 17.17
CA PRO A 146 34.88 28.71 17.03
C PRO A 146 35.02 27.84 18.30
N GLU A 147 34.61 26.57 18.13
CA GLU A 147 35.11 25.30 18.69
C GLU A 147 35.76 25.19 20.09
N THR A 148 35.34 24.16 20.83
CA THR A 148 36.28 23.19 21.44
C THR A 148 35.71 21.78 21.40
N ASP A 149 36.51 20.81 20.92
CA ASP A 149 36.16 19.39 20.82
C ASP A 149 36.77 18.58 22.00
N THR A 150 36.18 17.44 22.38
CA THR A 150 36.78 16.51 23.36
C THR A 150 36.55 15.03 23.03
N VAL A 151 37.63 14.35 22.62
CA VAL A 151 37.64 12.93 22.22
C VAL A 151 37.67 11.98 23.42
N THR A 152 37.03 10.81 23.30
CA THR A 152 37.12 9.68 24.25
C THR A 152 37.50 8.37 23.51
N PRO A 153 38.42 7.53 24.03
CA PRO A 153 39.03 6.42 23.28
C PRO A 153 38.19 5.11 23.22
N PRO A 154 38.47 4.21 22.25
CA PRO A 154 37.65 3.03 21.97
C PRO A 154 37.95 1.79 22.82
N VAL A 155 36.91 1.00 23.10
CA VAL A 155 36.97 -0.32 23.76
C VAL A 155 37.15 -1.43 22.71
N ARG A 156 37.97 -2.45 23.02
CA ARG A 156 38.12 -3.67 22.20
C ARG A 156 37.17 -4.78 22.66
N CYS A 157 36.51 -5.45 21.72
CA CYS A 157 35.84 -6.74 21.92
C CYS A 157 36.29 -7.77 20.88
N ALA A 158 35.95 -9.05 21.09
CA ALA A 158 36.70 -10.20 20.57
C ALA A 158 36.08 -10.88 19.32
N THR A 159 36.93 -11.63 18.63
CA THR A 159 36.62 -12.48 17.47
C THR A 159 35.85 -13.75 17.86
N PRO A 160 34.77 -14.14 17.16
CA PRO A 160 34.16 -15.48 17.22
C PRO A 160 34.68 -16.41 16.11
N GLU A 161 34.57 -17.72 16.32
CA GLU A 161 34.98 -18.78 15.37
C GLU A 161 33.88 -19.16 14.35
N LEU A 162 34.26 -19.97 13.35
CA LEU A 162 33.41 -20.47 12.27
C LEU A 162 32.90 -21.89 12.57
N GLU A 163 31.61 -22.16 12.36
CA GLU A 163 31.05 -23.53 12.32
C GLU A 163 30.50 -23.90 10.91
N PRO A 164 30.75 -25.12 10.40
CA PRO A 164 30.35 -25.54 9.05
C PRO A 164 29.01 -26.31 9.00
N TRP A 165 28.24 -26.10 7.92
CA TRP A 165 26.97 -26.79 7.66
C TRP A 165 27.02 -27.70 6.42
N ILE A 166 27.31 -29.00 6.59
CA ILE A 166 27.01 -30.04 5.59
C ILE A 166 26.59 -31.35 6.28
N SER A 167 25.44 -31.93 5.90
CA SER A 167 25.19 -33.36 6.08
C SER A 167 24.21 -33.93 5.04
N SER A 168 24.73 -34.72 4.11
CA SER A 168 23.95 -35.72 3.37
C SER A 168 24.87 -36.85 2.91
N SER A 169 24.56 -38.09 3.28
CA SER A 169 25.40 -39.27 3.08
C SER A 169 25.38 -39.80 1.64
N ILE A 170 26.55 -40.17 1.11
CA ILE A 170 26.69 -41.03 -0.08
C ILE A 170 27.63 -42.20 0.27
N ALA A 171 27.40 -43.36 -0.34
CA ALA A 171 28.10 -44.60 -0.03
C ALA A 171 29.48 -44.75 -0.71
N ARG A 172 30.25 -45.74 -0.26
CA ARG A 172 31.64 -46.04 -0.69
C ARG A 172 31.78 -46.39 -2.18
N SER A 173 32.85 -45.92 -2.81
CA SER A 173 33.78 -46.81 -3.54
C SER A 173 35.21 -46.23 -3.66
N GLN A 174 36.19 -47.14 -3.52
CA GLN A 174 37.58 -47.15 -4.03
C GLN A 174 38.51 -45.92 -3.86
N THR A 175 39.46 -46.08 -2.93
CA THR A 175 40.77 -45.40 -2.83
C THR A 175 41.71 -45.77 -3.99
N PRO A 176 42.65 -44.89 -4.36
CA PRO A 176 44.08 -45.29 -4.33
C PRO A 176 44.94 -44.42 -3.39
N GLU A 177 46.13 -44.91 -3.06
CA GLU A 177 46.99 -44.43 -1.96
C GLU A 177 47.87 -43.22 -2.33
N PRO A 178 48.14 -42.29 -1.40
CA PRO A 178 49.31 -41.41 -1.41
C PRO A 178 50.50 -42.03 -0.65
N VAL A 179 51.73 -41.76 -1.09
CA VAL A 179 52.96 -42.38 -0.58
C VAL A 179 53.68 -41.47 0.44
N SER A 180 53.91 -42.03 1.64
CA SER A 180 54.87 -41.65 2.71
C SER A 180 55.30 -40.17 2.91
N GLU A 181 54.97 -39.63 4.08
CA GLU A 181 55.82 -38.65 4.79
C GLU A 181 57.11 -39.31 5.32
N PRO A 182 58.05 -38.52 5.90
CA PRO A 182 58.47 -38.87 7.25
C PRO A 182 58.65 -37.68 8.24
N GLU A 183 57.81 -37.68 9.27
CA GLU A 183 58.18 -37.80 10.71
C GLU A 183 58.85 -36.64 11.53
N VAL A 184 58.03 -36.03 12.42
CA VAL A 184 58.11 -35.82 13.92
C VAL A 184 59.45 -35.41 14.63
N PRO A 185 59.61 -35.20 15.99
CA PRO A 185 58.75 -35.55 17.16
C PRO A 185 58.55 -34.58 18.38
N ALA A 186 57.45 -34.85 19.12
CA ALA A 186 57.24 -34.73 20.60
C ALA A 186 57.12 -33.32 21.28
N ALA A 187 56.54 -33.14 22.48
CA ALA A 187 56.11 -34.11 23.54
C ALA A 187 54.84 -33.72 24.37
N THR A 188 54.42 -34.63 25.27
CA THR A 188 53.24 -34.74 26.18
C THR A 188 53.46 -34.08 27.61
N PRO A 189 52.65 -34.28 28.70
CA PRO A 189 51.27 -34.83 28.93
C PRO A 189 50.30 -34.08 29.94
N ILE A 190 48.98 -34.24 29.74
CA ILE A 190 47.83 -34.61 30.65
C ILE A 190 47.87 -34.41 32.21
N VAL A 191 46.77 -33.86 32.81
CA VAL A 191 45.90 -34.40 33.95
C VAL A 191 44.96 -33.31 34.59
N ARG A 192 43.86 -33.72 35.28
CA ARG A 192 42.73 -32.92 35.89
C ARG A 192 42.86 -32.81 37.45
N PRO A 193 41.83 -32.61 38.35
CA PRO A 193 40.41 -32.17 38.26
C PRO A 193 39.85 -31.26 39.44
N VAL A 194 38.50 -31.08 39.50
CA VAL A 194 37.58 -30.86 40.68
C VAL A 194 37.05 -29.43 41.02
N THR A 195 35.79 -29.37 41.50
CA THR A 195 34.90 -28.23 41.89
C THR A 195 34.85 -28.03 43.44
N PRO A 196 34.18 -27.00 44.05
CA PRO A 196 32.73 -27.07 44.39
C PRO A 196 31.99 -25.69 44.46
N GLN A 197 31.01 -25.49 45.37
CA GLN A 197 29.84 -24.59 45.23
C GLN A 197 29.65 -23.48 46.31
N ALA A 198 28.95 -22.40 45.91
CA ALA A 198 27.95 -21.53 46.58
C ALA A 198 27.82 -21.38 48.13
N GLN A 199 27.48 -20.16 48.61
CA GLN A 199 26.19 -19.90 49.32
C GLN A 199 25.82 -18.40 49.56
N ILE A 200 24.59 -18.19 50.08
CA ILE A 200 23.73 -16.99 50.17
C ILE A 200 23.73 -16.36 51.58
N VAL A 201 23.53 -15.04 51.74
CA VAL A 201 22.73 -14.41 52.84
C VAL A 201 22.13 -13.06 52.40
N ASP A 202 20.91 -12.72 52.87
CA ASP A 202 20.16 -11.45 52.66
C ASP A 202 20.44 -10.34 53.73
N VAL A 203 19.74 -9.18 53.64
CA VAL A 203 18.84 -8.58 54.69
C VAL A 203 18.71 -7.02 54.67
N VAL A 204 17.53 -6.54 54.23
CA VAL A 204 16.66 -5.42 54.77
C VAL A 204 17.11 -3.92 54.75
N SER A 205 16.12 -3.01 54.69
CA SER A 205 16.22 -1.53 54.60
C SER A 205 15.58 -0.75 55.77
N VAL A 206 15.98 0.51 56.00
CA VAL A 206 15.27 1.52 56.84
C VAL A 206 15.30 2.93 56.17
N ARG A 207 14.45 3.88 56.61
CA ARG A 207 14.16 5.20 55.99
C ARG A 207 14.62 6.43 56.82
N SER A 208 14.49 7.63 56.21
CA SER A 208 14.38 9.00 56.82
C SER A 208 15.71 9.68 57.25
N ALA A 209 15.82 11.02 57.40
CA ALA A 209 14.83 12.12 57.37
C ALA A 209 15.46 13.48 56.87
N THR A 210 14.64 14.53 56.70
CA THR A 210 15.05 15.95 56.48
C THR A 210 15.15 16.74 57.80
N PRO A 211 15.78 17.94 57.78
CA PRO A 211 15.06 19.14 58.26
C PRO A 211 15.40 20.47 57.53
N ASP A 212 14.55 21.49 57.71
CA ASP A 212 14.73 22.90 57.29
C ASP A 212 15.35 23.80 58.38
N ILE A 213 16.01 24.90 58.00
CA ILE A 213 16.26 26.10 58.85
C ILE A 213 16.13 27.39 58.02
N VAL A 214 15.58 28.45 58.64
CA VAL A 214 15.34 29.80 58.08
C VAL A 214 15.79 30.87 59.10
N VAL A 215 16.26 32.06 58.67
CA VAL A 215 16.08 33.38 59.34
C VAL A 215 16.75 34.56 58.57
N ARG A 216 16.23 35.80 58.72
CA ARG A 216 16.75 37.13 58.27
C ARG A 216 16.84 38.07 59.52
N PRO A 217 16.88 39.43 59.52
CA PRO A 217 17.17 40.48 58.51
C PRO A 217 18.16 41.58 59.03
N VAL A 218 18.25 42.74 58.36
CA VAL A 218 18.11 44.14 58.88
C VAL A 218 18.69 45.19 57.89
N THR A 219 18.20 46.43 57.94
CA THR A 219 18.60 47.65 57.18
C THR A 219 18.50 48.86 58.12
N PRO A 220 19.03 50.08 57.80
CA PRO A 220 18.08 51.20 57.57
C PRO A 220 18.57 52.44 56.75
N GLN A 221 17.57 53.19 56.21
CA GLN A 221 17.44 54.68 56.07
C GLN A 221 18.46 55.50 55.22
N GLU A 222 18.13 56.72 54.72
CA GLU A 222 16.97 57.62 55.01
C GLU A 222 16.37 58.36 53.77
N GLN A 223 15.50 59.36 54.01
CA GLN A 223 14.49 60.02 53.14
C GLN A 223 14.66 61.58 53.15
N PRO A 224 13.69 62.48 52.81
CA PRO A 224 12.33 62.38 52.18
C PRO A 224 12.30 63.08 50.78
N VAL A 225 11.34 63.83 50.19
CA VAL A 225 9.99 64.48 50.43
C VAL A 225 9.40 64.80 49.01
N ASP A 226 8.13 65.16 48.67
CA ASP A 226 6.77 65.19 49.29
C ASP A 226 5.67 65.39 48.18
N VAL A 227 4.38 65.38 48.58
CA VAL A 227 3.12 65.87 47.93
C VAL A 227 2.58 65.31 46.58
N ALA A 228 1.25 65.33 46.50
CA ALA A 228 0.35 65.20 45.33
C ALA A 228 -0.70 66.36 45.42
N PRO A 229 -1.95 66.37 44.85
CA PRO A 229 -2.61 65.56 43.82
C PRO A 229 -3.37 66.45 42.76
N VAL A 230 -4.57 66.03 42.30
CA VAL A 230 -5.68 66.77 41.61
C VAL A 230 -5.94 66.39 40.13
N GLN A 231 -7.18 66.65 39.69
CA GLN A 231 -7.90 66.15 38.50
C GLN A 231 -8.19 67.24 37.43
N ASP A 232 -8.93 66.83 36.40
CA ASP A 232 -10.03 67.53 35.71
C ASP A 232 -9.84 68.18 34.32
N ALA A 233 -10.95 68.07 33.56
CA ALA A 233 -11.46 68.89 32.46
C ALA A 233 -10.67 69.08 31.14
N ALA A 234 -11.27 68.59 30.05
CA ALA A 234 -11.29 69.32 28.76
C ALA A 234 -12.38 70.41 28.81
N PRO A 235 -12.25 71.53 28.07
CA PRO A 235 -13.11 71.73 26.88
C PRO A 235 -12.42 72.55 25.73
N VAL A 236 -12.58 72.28 24.42
CA VAL A 236 -13.64 72.73 23.45
C VAL A 236 -13.35 74.05 22.67
N VAL A 237 -13.17 73.94 21.33
CA VAL A 237 -13.62 74.90 20.25
C VAL A 237 -12.87 76.27 20.16
N GLU A 238 -12.78 77.05 19.06
CA GLU A 238 -13.51 77.21 17.76
C GLU A 238 -12.48 77.48 16.60
N THR A 239 -12.32 76.70 15.51
CA THR A 239 -13.05 76.53 14.20
C THR A 239 -12.77 77.58 13.08
N VAL A 240 -13.40 77.41 11.90
CA VAL A 240 -13.52 78.33 10.71
C VAL A 240 -12.33 78.31 9.70
N GLN A 241 -12.50 78.04 8.39
CA GLN A 241 -13.65 77.48 7.63
C GLN A 241 -13.25 76.76 6.32
N GLU A 242 -14.27 76.26 5.61
CA GLU A 242 -14.23 75.12 4.67
C GLU A 242 -14.67 75.54 3.22
N PRO A 243 -15.52 74.87 2.39
CA PRO A 243 -15.16 74.56 0.98
C PRO A 243 -16.18 75.03 -0.10
N ALA A 244 -16.05 74.56 -1.35
CA ALA A 244 -17.18 74.33 -2.29
C ALA A 244 -16.83 73.38 -3.49
N MET A 245 -17.87 72.76 -4.08
CA MET A 245 -17.93 72.15 -5.43
C MET A 245 -19.06 72.89 -6.24
N PRO A 246 -19.79 72.39 -7.29
CA PRO A 246 -19.69 71.18 -8.14
C PRO A 246 -20.01 71.38 -9.67
N GLU A 247 -20.21 70.25 -10.38
CA GLU A 247 -21.22 69.99 -11.46
C GLU A 247 -21.07 70.42 -12.96
N SER A 248 -20.95 69.39 -13.82
CA SER A 248 -21.73 68.99 -15.02
C SER A 248 -21.96 69.85 -16.31
N ASP A 249 -21.90 69.11 -17.45
CA ASP A 249 -22.72 69.17 -18.69
C ASP A 249 -22.33 69.88 -20.03
N GLU A 250 -22.41 69.06 -21.09
CA GLU A 250 -22.89 69.23 -22.50
C GLU A 250 -22.28 70.15 -23.62
N VAL A 251 -21.81 69.48 -24.71
CA VAL A 251 -22.28 69.59 -26.15
C VAL A 251 -21.67 70.58 -27.21
N SER A 252 -21.02 69.97 -28.24
CA SER A 252 -20.93 70.26 -29.73
C SER A 252 -20.25 71.50 -30.42
N PHE A 253 -19.27 71.20 -31.32
CA PHE A 253 -19.13 71.48 -32.80
C PHE A 253 -19.43 72.87 -33.47
N PRO A 254 -19.02 73.20 -34.76
CA PRO A 254 -18.04 72.61 -35.74
C PRO A 254 -17.18 73.59 -36.66
N ALA A 255 -16.37 73.01 -37.59
CA ALA A 255 -16.15 73.37 -39.04
C ALA A 255 -14.98 74.29 -39.61
N THR A 256 -14.51 73.93 -40.84
CA THR A 256 -13.78 74.71 -41.93
C THR A 256 -12.35 75.29 -41.69
N GLU A 257 -11.40 75.51 -42.63
CA GLU A 257 -10.96 75.00 -44.00
C GLU A 257 -9.47 75.53 -44.26
N GLU A 258 -8.68 75.58 -45.37
CA GLU A 258 -8.61 75.38 -46.87
C GLU A 258 -7.15 74.92 -47.29
N ILE A 259 -6.87 74.08 -48.33
CA ILE A 259 -6.49 74.27 -49.79
C ILE A 259 -5.05 74.79 -50.18
N VAL A 260 -4.35 74.07 -51.11
CA VAL A 260 -3.49 74.51 -52.29
C VAL A 260 -2.41 73.44 -52.70
N THR A 261 -2.10 73.27 -54.01
CA THR A 261 -1.08 72.34 -54.61
C THR A 261 -0.40 72.94 -55.88
N PRO A 262 0.69 72.34 -56.48
CA PRO A 262 0.57 71.49 -57.69
C PRO A 262 1.69 70.40 -57.90
N VAL A 263 1.78 69.79 -59.11
CA VAL A 263 2.46 68.49 -59.44
C VAL A 263 3.18 68.51 -60.82
N PRO A 264 4.19 67.64 -61.09
CA PRO A 264 4.14 66.74 -62.27
C PRO A 264 4.55 65.26 -62.02
N GLU A 265 4.10 64.38 -62.93
CA GLU A 265 4.17 62.90 -62.94
C GLU A 265 5.47 62.32 -63.59
N PRO A 266 5.75 60.98 -63.66
CA PRO A 266 4.87 59.79 -63.47
C PRO A 266 5.55 58.61 -62.67
N LYS A 267 5.22 57.30 -62.63
CA LYS A 267 4.15 56.31 -63.03
C LYS A 267 4.46 54.98 -62.25
N ILE A 268 3.67 53.92 -62.05
CA ILE A 268 2.32 53.43 -62.45
C ILE A 268 1.52 53.00 -61.18
N VAL A 269 0.20 52.93 -61.33
CA VAL A 269 -0.87 52.38 -60.45
C VAL A 269 -0.60 51.04 -59.71
N ALA A 270 -0.89 51.04 -58.39
CA ALA A 270 -1.67 49.99 -57.69
C ALA A 270 -2.38 50.62 -56.46
N PRO A 271 -3.67 50.36 -56.17
CA PRO A 271 -4.46 51.22 -55.28
C PRO A 271 -4.34 50.87 -53.78
N LYS A 272 -4.09 51.89 -52.94
CA LYS A 272 -4.45 51.84 -51.51
C LYS A 272 -5.95 52.11 -51.36
N VAL A 273 -6.70 51.09 -50.97
CA VAL A 273 -8.13 51.22 -50.63
C VAL A 273 -8.28 51.69 -49.17
N GLN A 274 -9.41 52.36 -48.93
CA GLN A 274 -9.87 52.97 -47.68
C GLN A 274 -9.57 52.17 -46.40
N ALA A 275 -9.38 52.88 -45.29
CA ALA A 275 -9.54 52.33 -43.95
C ALA A 275 -11.01 51.94 -43.72
N ALA A 276 -11.37 50.73 -44.11
CA ALA A 276 -12.63 50.12 -43.70
C ALA A 276 -12.69 50.07 -42.16
N LYS A 277 -13.91 50.14 -41.60
CA LYS A 277 -14.14 50.10 -40.15
C LYS A 277 -13.30 49.00 -39.50
N ARG A 278 -12.60 49.33 -38.40
CA ARG A 278 -12.36 48.33 -37.35
C ARG A 278 -13.75 47.86 -36.91
N THR A 279 -14.20 46.73 -37.45
CA THR A 279 -15.27 45.95 -36.83
C THR A 279 -14.83 45.69 -35.40
N THR A 280 -15.65 46.10 -34.44
CA THR A 280 -15.45 45.71 -33.03
C THR A 280 -15.23 44.20 -33.02
N PRO A 281 -14.15 43.69 -32.39
CA PRO A 281 -13.84 42.26 -32.43
C PRO A 281 -15.09 41.49 -31.98
N LEU A 282 -15.51 40.52 -32.80
CA LEU A 282 -16.76 39.78 -32.64
C LEU A 282 -16.73 39.00 -31.32
N THR A 283 -17.14 39.67 -30.25
CA THR A 283 -17.31 39.05 -28.93
C THR A 283 -18.27 37.89 -29.05
N PHE A 284 -18.03 36.81 -28.31
CA PHE A 284 -18.83 35.60 -28.45
C PHE A 284 -20.35 35.85 -28.29
N LEU A 285 -20.72 36.75 -27.37
CA LEU A 285 -22.11 37.19 -27.12
C LEU A 285 -22.74 37.98 -28.28
N SER A 286 -21.95 38.52 -29.22
CA SER A 286 -22.44 39.27 -30.38
C SER A 286 -22.70 38.38 -31.63
N MET A 287 -22.35 37.10 -31.59
CA MET A 287 -22.69 36.14 -32.65
C MET A 287 -24.15 35.67 -32.52
N PRO A 288 -24.87 35.34 -33.62
CA PRO A 288 -26.23 34.80 -33.54
C PRO A 288 -26.31 33.50 -32.71
N PRO A 289 -27.41 33.25 -31.97
CA PRO A 289 -27.59 32.05 -31.13
C PRO A 289 -27.32 30.73 -31.86
N GLU A 290 -27.69 30.64 -33.13
CA GLU A 290 -27.54 29.45 -33.98
C GLU A 290 -26.07 29.16 -34.29
N VAL A 291 -25.26 30.21 -34.43
CA VAL A 291 -23.80 30.13 -34.64
C VAL A 291 -23.11 29.75 -33.33
N ARG A 292 -23.48 30.43 -32.23
CA ARG A 292 -23.00 30.08 -30.88
C ARG A 292 -23.27 28.61 -30.56
N LYS A 293 -24.49 28.13 -30.80
CA LYS A 293 -24.89 26.73 -30.57
C LYS A 293 -24.02 25.75 -31.33
N LYS A 294 -23.74 25.99 -32.62
CA LYS A 294 -22.86 25.12 -33.42
C LYS A 294 -21.43 25.07 -32.87
N ILE A 295 -20.90 26.18 -32.34
CA ILE A 295 -19.58 26.18 -31.69
C ILE A 295 -19.62 25.31 -30.41
N TYR A 296 -20.68 25.37 -29.61
CA TYR A 296 -20.85 24.50 -28.44
C TYR A 296 -21.11 23.03 -28.76
N GLU A 297 -21.77 22.74 -29.88
CA GLU A 297 -21.92 21.38 -30.40
C GLU A 297 -20.53 20.76 -30.72
N GLN A 298 -19.55 21.57 -31.12
CA GLN A 298 -18.15 21.15 -31.34
C GLN A 298 -17.22 21.26 -30.12
N MET A 299 -17.61 21.95 -29.04
CA MET A 299 -16.80 22.02 -27.81
C MET A 299 -16.68 20.65 -27.12
N ASN A 300 -15.49 20.39 -26.54
CA ASN A 300 -15.22 19.16 -25.80
C ASN A 300 -15.62 19.26 -24.32
N GLU A 301 -16.04 18.13 -23.77
CA GLU A 301 -16.33 17.90 -22.34
C GLU A 301 -15.86 16.47 -22.01
N ASP A 302 -14.55 16.31 -21.82
CA ASP A 302 -13.95 14.99 -21.55
C ASP A 302 -14.48 14.41 -20.21
N GLY A 303 -15.09 13.21 -20.29
CA GLY A 303 -15.41 12.37 -19.14
C GLY A 303 -16.60 12.81 -18.27
N PRO A 304 -16.94 12.01 -17.24
CA PRO A 304 -17.98 12.33 -16.26
C PRO A 304 -17.49 13.27 -15.15
N ILE A 305 -18.39 13.97 -14.48
CA ILE A 305 -18.11 14.73 -13.25
C ILE A 305 -18.25 13.77 -12.07
N ARG A 306 -17.14 13.41 -11.43
CA ARG A 306 -17.12 12.53 -10.25
C ARG A 306 -17.37 13.32 -8.96
N MET A 307 -18.46 13.01 -8.27
CA MET A 307 -18.81 13.45 -6.92
C MET A 307 -18.53 12.28 -5.96
N CYS A 308 -17.25 11.98 -5.83
CA CYS A 308 -16.67 10.85 -5.12
C CYS A 308 -16.04 11.29 -3.78
N ARG A 309 -15.61 10.31 -2.96
CA ARG A 309 -14.81 10.59 -1.76
C ARG A 309 -13.36 10.90 -2.13
N ALA A 310 -12.60 11.50 -1.22
CA ALA A 310 -11.19 11.83 -1.43
C ALA A 310 -10.25 10.61 -1.44
N ASP A 311 -10.74 9.46 -0.98
CA ASP A 311 -10.07 8.15 -0.90
C ASP A 311 -10.62 7.12 -1.91
N ASP A 312 -11.48 7.54 -2.85
CA ASP A 312 -12.06 6.71 -3.91
C ASP A 312 -10.96 6.16 -4.86
N SER A 313 -10.93 4.83 -5.04
CA SER A 313 -9.94 4.13 -5.86
C SER A 313 -9.96 4.53 -7.35
N ALA A 314 -11.09 5.04 -7.85
CA ALA A 314 -11.25 5.55 -9.20
C ALA A 314 -10.80 7.01 -9.38
N LEU A 315 -10.36 7.68 -8.30
CA LEU A 315 -9.59 8.93 -8.35
C LEU A 315 -8.07 8.70 -8.20
N VAL A 316 -7.64 7.50 -7.78
CA VAL A 316 -6.22 7.15 -7.66
C VAL A 316 -5.64 6.85 -9.04
N LEU A 317 -4.79 7.76 -9.52
CA LEU A 317 -3.99 7.52 -10.74
C LEU A 317 -3.06 6.33 -10.52
N ARG A 318 -2.98 5.45 -11.52
CA ARG A 318 -2.06 4.31 -11.52
C ARG A 318 -0.64 4.80 -11.78
N ASP A 319 0.34 4.13 -11.18
CA ASP A 319 1.75 4.48 -11.39
C ASP A 319 2.10 4.51 -12.89
N GLY A 320 2.50 5.70 -13.38
CA GLY A 320 2.81 5.96 -14.78
C GLY A 320 1.70 6.68 -15.58
N GLU A 321 0.46 6.75 -15.11
CA GLU A 321 -0.58 7.57 -15.74
C GLU A 321 -0.48 9.03 -15.31
N SER A 322 -0.18 9.91 -16.26
CA SER A 322 -0.27 11.36 -16.04
C SER A 322 -1.73 11.81 -16.00
N ALA A 323 -2.06 12.72 -15.07
CA ALA A 323 -3.40 13.26 -14.90
C ALA A 323 -3.90 13.92 -16.20
N ARG A 324 -4.76 13.23 -16.95
CA ARG A 324 -5.52 13.84 -18.05
C ARG A 324 -6.59 14.75 -17.47
N ALA A 325 -6.20 15.96 -17.10
CA ALA A 325 -7.11 17.02 -16.70
C ALA A 325 -8.24 17.15 -17.75
N PRO A 326 -9.50 16.87 -17.40
CA PRO A 326 -10.57 16.76 -18.37
C PRO A 326 -10.80 18.12 -19.04
N ARG A 327 -10.74 18.18 -20.38
CA ARG A 327 -10.88 19.44 -21.12
C ARG A 327 -12.35 19.85 -21.18
N ARG A 328 -12.87 20.34 -20.06
CA ARG A 328 -14.22 20.89 -19.90
C ARG A 328 -14.30 22.32 -20.43
N GLN A 329 -14.29 22.45 -21.76
CA GLN A 329 -14.30 23.75 -22.43
C GLN A 329 -15.59 24.52 -22.14
N PHE A 330 -16.70 23.82 -21.92
CA PHE A 330 -18.00 24.41 -21.65
C PHE A 330 -18.14 24.83 -20.18
N TYR A 331 -17.77 23.96 -19.22
CA TYR A 331 -17.82 24.30 -17.78
C TYR A 331 -17.07 25.61 -17.51
N ASN A 332 -15.82 25.70 -17.96
CA ASN A 332 -14.97 26.88 -17.78
C ASN A 332 -15.60 28.15 -18.35
N LEU A 333 -16.22 28.08 -19.53
CA LEU A 333 -16.88 29.25 -20.13
C LEU A 333 -18.15 29.67 -19.38
N THR A 334 -18.94 28.71 -18.87
CA THR A 334 -20.15 29.05 -18.08
C THR A 334 -19.86 29.69 -16.74
N GLN A 335 -18.63 29.61 -16.21
CA GLN A 335 -18.26 30.36 -15.01
C GLN A 335 -18.24 31.88 -15.26
N VAL A 336 -17.94 32.31 -16.49
CA VAL A 336 -17.68 33.72 -16.84
C VAL A 336 -18.96 34.51 -17.14
N CYS A 337 -20.02 33.87 -17.66
CA CYS A 337 -21.25 34.58 -18.06
C CYS A 337 -22.54 33.83 -17.67
N ARG A 338 -23.53 34.58 -17.15
CA ARG A 338 -24.85 34.04 -16.77
C ARG A 338 -25.76 33.76 -17.97
N GLU A 339 -25.74 34.60 -18.99
CA GLU A 339 -26.63 34.47 -20.16
C GLU A 339 -26.31 33.22 -20.98
N ILE A 340 -25.02 33.01 -21.28
CA ILE A 340 -24.47 31.77 -21.84
C ILE A 340 -24.89 30.55 -21.00
N ARG A 341 -24.80 30.64 -19.67
CA ARG A 341 -25.19 29.55 -18.77
C ARG A 341 -26.67 29.20 -18.89
N SER A 342 -27.57 30.16 -19.12
CA SER A 342 -28.99 29.90 -19.36
C SER A 342 -29.30 29.40 -20.78
N GLU A 343 -28.70 30.01 -21.80
CA GLU A 343 -28.95 29.71 -23.22
C GLU A 343 -28.50 28.28 -23.58
N PHE A 344 -27.37 27.84 -23.03
CA PHE A 344 -26.75 26.57 -23.39
C PHE A 344 -26.85 25.48 -22.31
N LEU A 345 -27.61 25.71 -21.23
CA LEU A 345 -27.94 24.67 -20.24
C LEU A 345 -28.46 23.36 -20.87
N PRO A 346 -29.32 23.37 -21.92
CA PRO A 346 -29.77 22.14 -22.57
C PRO A 346 -28.64 21.37 -23.27
N VAL A 347 -27.66 22.08 -23.85
CA VAL A 347 -26.49 21.46 -24.49
C VAL A 347 -25.59 20.84 -23.43
N TYR A 348 -25.33 21.55 -22.32
CA TYR A 348 -24.60 21.01 -21.17
C TYR A 348 -25.25 19.76 -20.60
N ALA A 349 -26.58 19.79 -20.42
CA ALA A 349 -27.37 18.68 -19.90
C ALA A 349 -27.27 17.42 -20.78
N SER A 350 -27.15 17.60 -22.10
CA SER A 350 -27.01 16.50 -23.07
C SER A 350 -25.60 15.91 -23.15
N LYS A 351 -24.55 16.69 -22.81
CA LYS A 351 -23.13 16.28 -22.87
C LYS A 351 -22.54 15.83 -21.53
N THR A 352 -23.16 16.19 -20.41
CA THR A 352 -22.61 15.94 -19.07
C THR A 352 -23.21 14.67 -18.44
N GLU A 353 -22.37 13.90 -17.77
CA GLU A 353 -22.79 12.82 -16.87
C GLU A 353 -22.15 13.02 -15.50
N TYR A 354 -22.94 13.01 -14.44
CA TYR A 354 -22.46 12.97 -13.06
C TYR A 354 -22.31 11.51 -12.62
N ILE A 355 -21.18 11.16 -12.00
CA ILE A 355 -21.00 9.93 -11.22
C ILE A 355 -20.98 10.32 -9.75
N ILE A 356 -21.79 9.67 -8.92
CA ILE A 356 -22.02 10.09 -7.53
C ILE A 356 -21.90 8.87 -6.61
N ASP A 357 -21.01 8.91 -5.62
CA ASP A 357 -20.99 7.91 -4.54
C ASP A 357 -22.33 7.93 -3.79
N LEU A 358 -23.12 6.86 -3.94
CA LEU A 358 -24.44 6.71 -3.34
C LEU A 358 -24.39 6.69 -1.81
N TRP A 359 -23.32 6.15 -1.22
CA TRP A 359 -23.14 6.08 0.22
C TRP A 359 -22.62 7.40 0.79
N GLY A 360 -21.65 8.03 0.13
CA GLY A 360 -21.12 9.35 0.48
C GLY A 360 -22.20 10.43 0.46
N GLN A 361 -23.11 10.39 -0.53
CA GLN A 361 -24.20 11.36 -0.68
C GLN A 361 -25.54 10.93 -0.07
N ARG A 362 -25.59 9.87 0.76
CA ARG A 362 -26.83 9.31 1.33
C ARG A 362 -27.73 10.30 2.09
N THR A 363 -27.17 11.37 2.64
CA THR A 363 -27.90 12.46 3.32
C THR A 363 -28.49 13.51 2.36
N HIS A 364 -27.95 13.62 1.15
CA HIS A 364 -28.25 14.68 0.17
C HIS A 364 -29.02 14.16 -1.06
N LEU A 365 -29.49 12.91 -1.04
CA LEU A 365 -30.14 12.26 -2.20
C LEU A 365 -31.38 13.00 -2.73
N ALA A 366 -32.04 13.82 -1.91
CA ALA A 366 -33.15 14.68 -2.35
C ALA A 366 -32.69 15.90 -3.17
N GLU A 367 -31.50 16.43 -2.89
CA GLU A 367 -30.93 17.65 -3.49
C GLU A 367 -30.38 17.41 -4.90
N LEU A 368 -30.16 16.14 -5.27
CA LEU A 368 -29.69 15.70 -6.59
C LEU A 368 -30.62 16.11 -7.74
N GLU A 369 -31.88 16.49 -7.47
CA GLU A 369 -32.76 17.05 -8.50
C GLU A 369 -32.20 18.33 -9.15
N THR A 370 -31.32 19.05 -8.45
CA THR A 370 -30.71 20.29 -8.92
C THR A 370 -29.74 20.06 -10.09
N LEU A 371 -29.06 18.91 -10.14
CA LEU A 371 -28.11 18.54 -11.19
C LEU A 371 -28.83 18.38 -12.54
N LYS A 372 -28.63 19.32 -13.48
CA LYS A 372 -29.30 19.31 -14.79
C LYS A 372 -28.48 18.58 -15.85
N ALA A 373 -28.17 17.31 -15.60
CA ALA A 373 -27.66 16.36 -16.59
C ALA A 373 -27.89 14.92 -16.09
N LYS A 374 -27.53 13.92 -16.90
CA LYS A 374 -27.60 12.49 -16.57
C LYS A 374 -26.84 12.19 -15.27
N VAL A 375 -27.40 11.32 -14.42
CA VAL A 375 -26.80 10.94 -13.12
C VAL A 375 -26.63 9.43 -13.02
N SER A 376 -25.42 9.00 -12.71
CA SER A 376 -25.04 7.64 -12.37
C SER A 376 -24.69 7.57 -10.89
N MET A 377 -25.55 6.94 -10.10
CA MET A 377 -25.34 6.69 -8.68
C MET A 377 -24.52 5.41 -8.52
N ASP A 378 -23.28 5.57 -8.09
CA ASP A 378 -22.33 4.47 -8.03
C ASP A 378 -22.49 3.67 -6.74
N ILE A 379 -22.60 2.36 -6.90
CA ILE A 379 -22.72 1.38 -5.84
C ILE A 379 -21.34 0.75 -5.65
N ASP A 380 -20.51 1.47 -4.89
CA ASP A 380 -19.17 1.04 -4.48
C ASP A 380 -19.25 -0.26 -3.66
N ALA A 381 -18.36 -1.22 -3.97
CA ALA A 381 -18.21 -2.45 -3.20
C ALA A 381 -17.81 -2.18 -1.74
N ALA A 382 -17.11 -1.07 -1.44
CA ALA A 382 -16.72 -0.70 -0.08
C ALA A 382 -17.89 -0.32 0.85
N CYS A 383 -19.15 -0.42 0.41
CA CYS A 383 -20.36 -0.25 1.23
C CYS A 383 -20.65 -1.42 2.21
N PHE A 384 -19.69 -2.31 2.47
CA PHE A 384 -19.83 -3.40 3.45
C PHE A 384 -20.02 -2.85 4.89
N ASP A 385 -20.85 -3.52 5.69
CA ASP A 385 -21.16 -3.21 7.11
C ASP A 385 -21.71 -1.80 7.41
N MET A 386 -22.16 -1.08 6.39
CA MET A 386 -22.75 0.26 6.51
C MET A 386 -24.25 0.26 6.88
N GLU A 387 -24.74 1.42 7.36
CA GLU A 387 -26.17 1.64 7.68
C GLU A 387 -27.08 1.51 6.43
N PRO A 388 -28.39 1.23 6.59
CA PRO A 388 -29.32 1.31 5.47
C PRO A 388 -29.45 2.72 4.86
N ILE A 389 -29.27 2.79 3.54
CA ILE A 389 -29.51 4.01 2.74
C ILE A 389 -31.01 4.16 2.51
N ASP A 390 -31.63 5.28 2.95
CA ASP A 390 -33.04 5.55 2.65
C ASP A 390 -33.19 6.17 1.25
N LEU A 391 -33.72 5.39 0.31
CA LEU A 391 -33.98 5.80 -1.07
C LEU A 391 -35.30 6.56 -1.23
N LEU A 392 -36.18 6.61 -0.21
CA LEU A 392 -37.49 7.24 -0.33
C LEU A 392 -37.45 8.75 -0.67
N PRO A 393 -36.51 9.57 -0.15
CA PRO A 393 -36.37 10.97 -0.55
C PRO A 393 -36.03 11.11 -2.04
N LEU A 394 -35.08 10.32 -2.54
CA LEU A 394 -34.70 10.28 -3.96
C LEU A 394 -35.90 9.91 -4.83
N LEU A 395 -36.52 8.76 -4.55
CA LEU A 395 -37.60 8.22 -5.38
C LEU A 395 -38.79 9.16 -5.48
N ARG A 396 -39.20 9.79 -4.36
CA ARG A 396 -40.25 10.84 -4.38
C ARG A 396 -39.81 12.08 -5.16
N CYS A 397 -38.52 12.45 -5.11
CA CYS A 397 -37.99 13.59 -5.87
C CYS A 397 -38.00 13.33 -7.38
N LEU A 398 -37.58 12.14 -7.83
CA LEU A 398 -37.61 11.72 -9.24
C LEU A 398 -39.06 11.63 -9.75
N VAL A 399 -39.98 11.06 -8.96
CA VAL A 399 -41.41 10.98 -9.31
C VAL A 399 -42.05 12.37 -9.39
N ARG A 400 -41.71 13.30 -8.48
CA ARG A 400 -42.18 14.70 -8.54
C ARG A 400 -41.65 15.45 -9.77
N THR A 401 -40.41 15.18 -10.16
CA THR A 401 -39.74 15.91 -11.27
C THR A 401 -39.90 15.27 -12.63
N GLY A 402 -40.44 14.05 -12.71
CA GLY A 402 -40.58 13.30 -13.95
C GLY A 402 -39.25 12.83 -14.54
N ARG A 403 -38.18 12.78 -13.74
CA ARG A 403 -36.82 12.46 -14.20
C ARG A 403 -36.59 10.96 -14.32
N ALA A 404 -36.14 10.54 -15.51
CA ALA A 404 -35.77 9.17 -15.89
C ALA A 404 -34.30 9.08 -16.34
N ASP A 405 -33.50 10.12 -16.10
CA ASP A 405 -32.08 10.25 -16.46
C ASP A 405 -31.13 9.94 -15.29
N PHE A 406 -31.67 9.35 -14.21
CA PHE A 406 -30.92 8.72 -13.13
C PHE A 406 -30.80 7.22 -13.38
N ARG A 407 -29.63 6.65 -13.06
CA ARG A 407 -29.39 5.20 -13.01
C ARG A 407 -28.48 4.82 -11.84
N PHE A 408 -28.55 3.58 -11.40
CA PHE A 408 -27.50 2.97 -10.58
C PHE A 408 -26.40 2.38 -11.46
N THR A 409 -25.15 2.44 -11.00
CA THR A 409 -23.94 1.90 -11.66
C THR A 409 -22.97 1.26 -10.68
N SER A 410 -21.87 0.70 -11.18
CA SER A 410 -20.67 0.32 -10.43
C SER A 410 -19.46 0.71 -11.29
N THR A 411 -18.56 1.59 -10.82
CA THR A 411 -17.32 1.93 -11.56
C THR A 411 -16.15 1.01 -11.26
N GLU A 412 -16.18 0.25 -10.15
CA GLU A 412 -15.35 -0.96 -10.05
C GLU A 412 -15.82 -1.98 -11.09
N GLY A 413 -14.89 -2.42 -11.94
CA GLY A 413 -15.17 -3.13 -13.20
C GLY A 413 -15.64 -4.58 -13.02
N VAL A 414 -16.90 -4.77 -12.62
CA VAL A 414 -17.65 -6.05 -12.62
C VAL A 414 -16.86 -7.21 -12.00
N VAL A 415 -16.32 -6.99 -10.79
CA VAL A 415 -15.60 -8.03 -10.01
C VAL A 415 -16.52 -9.21 -9.65
N PHE A 416 -17.84 -8.99 -9.60
CA PHE A 416 -18.85 -10.03 -9.38
C PHE A 416 -20.03 -9.88 -10.36
N ARG A 417 -20.48 -10.98 -10.98
CA ARG A 417 -21.71 -11.01 -11.81
C ARG A 417 -22.96 -10.56 -11.03
N SER A 418 -23.02 -10.91 -9.75
CA SER A 418 -24.09 -10.49 -8.85
C SER A 418 -24.22 -8.97 -8.75
N ILE A 419 -23.13 -8.19 -8.81
CA ILE A 419 -23.24 -6.71 -8.77
C ILE A 419 -23.94 -6.18 -10.03
N SER A 420 -23.65 -6.72 -11.22
CA SER A 420 -24.39 -6.35 -12.44
C SER A 420 -25.87 -6.75 -12.38
N GLU A 421 -26.18 -7.88 -11.75
CA GLU A 421 -27.57 -8.35 -11.53
C GLU A 421 -28.31 -7.45 -10.51
N ILE A 422 -27.65 -7.09 -9.40
CA ILE A 422 -28.16 -6.17 -8.37
C ILE A 422 -28.39 -4.75 -8.93
N VAL A 423 -27.46 -4.24 -9.75
CA VAL A 423 -27.61 -2.96 -10.45
C VAL A 423 -28.79 -3.01 -11.43
N ALA A 424 -29.00 -4.12 -12.15
CA ALA A 424 -30.17 -4.29 -13.01
C ALA A 424 -31.49 -4.27 -12.22
N GLU A 425 -31.55 -4.97 -11.08
CA GLU A 425 -32.71 -4.95 -10.19
C GLU A 425 -32.97 -3.55 -9.61
N LEU A 426 -31.97 -2.91 -9.00
CA LEU A 426 -32.14 -1.58 -8.39
C LEU A 426 -32.59 -0.51 -9.40
N ASN A 427 -32.16 -0.60 -10.66
CA ASN A 427 -32.65 0.29 -11.72
C ASN A 427 -34.17 0.12 -11.99
N LYS A 428 -34.80 -1.04 -11.72
CA LYS A 428 -36.27 -1.21 -11.79
C LYS A 428 -37.02 -0.32 -10.78
N LEU A 429 -36.36 0.18 -9.73
CA LEU A 429 -36.97 1.07 -8.73
C LEU A 429 -37.04 2.54 -9.19
N LEU A 430 -36.18 2.95 -10.14
CA LEU A 430 -36.08 4.33 -10.65
C LEU A 430 -37.09 4.58 -11.79
N PRO A 431 -37.63 5.80 -11.99
CA PRO A 431 -38.66 6.03 -13.00
C PRO A 431 -38.23 5.66 -14.42
N ALA A 432 -38.92 4.67 -15.00
CA ALA A 432 -38.60 4.14 -16.34
C ALA A 432 -39.48 4.78 -17.42
N ALA A 433 -38.88 5.12 -18.57
CA ALA A 433 -39.56 5.81 -19.68
C ALA A 433 -40.66 4.97 -20.35
N ASP A 434 -40.58 3.63 -20.28
CA ASP A 434 -41.64 2.71 -20.71
C ASP A 434 -42.84 2.69 -19.74
N GLY A 435 -42.65 3.17 -18.50
CA GLY A 435 -43.62 3.11 -17.42
C GLY A 435 -43.83 1.72 -16.82
N SER A 436 -42.89 0.79 -17.02
CA SER A 436 -42.92 -0.59 -16.49
C SER A 436 -43.16 -0.66 -14.98
N ASN A 437 -42.74 0.37 -14.23
CA ASN A 437 -42.86 0.48 -12.78
C ASN A 437 -43.89 1.52 -12.29
N LYS A 438 -44.83 1.98 -13.13
CA LYS A 438 -45.87 2.98 -12.76
C LYS A 438 -46.59 2.65 -11.44
N SER A 439 -46.94 1.39 -11.18
CA SER A 439 -47.59 0.94 -9.94
C SER A 439 -46.71 1.10 -8.69
N TRP A 440 -45.39 0.91 -8.83
CA TRP A 440 -44.42 1.13 -7.77
C TRP A 440 -44.27 2.63 -7.47
N LEU A 441 -44.13 3.46 -8.50
CA LEU A 441 -44.02 4.92 -8.35
C LEU A 441 -45.28 5.54 -7.70
N GLN A 442 -46.46 5.00 -7.99
CA GLN A 442 -47.71 5.35 -7.30
C GLN A 442 -47.68 4.95 -5.81
N ALA A 443 -47.11 3.78 -5.48
CA ALA A 443 -46.97 3.32 -4.09
C ALA A 443 -45.95 4.16 -3.30
N VAL A 444 -44.86 4.63 -3.93
CA VAL A 444 -43.86 5.55 -3.35
C VAL A 444 -44.47 6.89 -2.88
N ASN A 445 -45.48 7.39 -3.62
CA ASN A 445 -46.28 8.55 -3.21
C ASN A 445 -47.32 8.22 -2.12
N GLY A 446 -47.52 6.94 -1.80
CA GLY A 446 -48.30 6.48 -0.67
C GLY A 446 -47.63 6.76 0.69
N PRO A 447 -48.24 6.31 1.80
CA PRO A 447 -47.86 6.72 3.16
C PRO A 447 -46.58 6.05 3.71
N MET A 448 -45.62 5.67 2.86
CA MET A 448 -44.33 5.11 3.26
C MET A 448 -43.51 6.11 4.11
N LYS A 449 -42.74 5.58 5.08
CA LYS A 449 -41.84 6.32 5.99
C LYS A 449 -40.38 6.30 5.54
N ARG A 450 -39.86 5.13 5.11
CA ARG A 450 -38.50 4.90 4.59
C ARG A 450 -38.52 3.77 3.54
N ILE A 451 -37.57 3.78 2.60
CA ILE A 451 -37.24 2.65 1.71
C ILE A 451 -35.75 2.38 1.88
N ASP A 452 -35.44 1.45 2.77
CA ASP A 452 -34.09 1.16 3.23
C ASP A 452 -33.40 0.13 2.31
N LEU A 453 -32.37 0.56 1.58
CA LEU A 453 -31.46 -0.31 0.86
C LEU A 453 -30.34 -0.79 1.80
N HIS A 454 -30.27 -2.10 1.99
CA HIS A 454 -29.14 -2.79 2.62
C HIS A 454 -28.31 -3.47 1.53
N LEU A 455 -27.12 -2.94 1.22
CA LEU A 455 -26.24 -3.48 0.18
C LEU A 455 -25.57 -4.80 0.62
N PHE A 456 -25.01 -4.84 1.84
CA PHE A 456 -24.62 -6.09 2.49
C PHE A 456 -24.91 -6.00 4.01
N PRO A 457 -25.53 -7.04 4.62
CA PRO A 457 -26.01 -6.95 6.00
C PRO A 457 -24.91 -6.99 7.07
N HIS A 458 -25.02 -6.05 8.03
CA HIS A 458 -24.25 -5.90 9.27
C HIS A 458 -24.27 -7.15 10.18
N ASP A 459 -23.26 -7.30 11.06
CA ASP A 459 -23.06 -8.48 11.95
C ASP A 459 -24.31 -8.95 12.71
N ASP A 460 -25.11 -8.02 13.25
CA ASP A 460 -26.39 -8.32 13.94
C ASP A 460 -27.41 -9.06 13.04
N ILE A 461 -27.30 -8.92 11.73
CA ILE A 461 -28.13 -9.59 10.71
C ILE A 461 -27.41 -10.83 10.17
N ARG A 462 -26.07 -10.88 10.15
CA ARG A 462 -25.29 -12.09 9.79
C ARG A 462 -25.59 -13.28 10.69
N GLN A 463 -25.94 -13.06 11.97
CA GLN A 463 -26.41 -14.13 12.86
C GLN A 463 -27.69 -14.82 12.36
N TYR A 464 -28.56 -14.10 11.65
CA TYR A 464 -29.78 -14.65 11.05
C TYR A 464 -29.51 -15.39 9.73
N TYR A 465 -28.56 -14.89 8.92
CA TYR A 465 -28.22 -15.44 7.59
C TYR A 465 -27.27 -16.65 7.62
N ARG A 466 -27.04 -17.27 8.79
CA ARG A 466 -26.08 -18.37 9.09
C ARG A 466 -26.11 -19.64 8.19
N PHE A 467 -26.99 -19.72 7.20
CA PHE A 467 -27.11 -20.88 6.30
C PHE A 467 -27.18 -20.56 4.79
N ARG A 468 -27.39 -19.31 4.34
CA ARG A 468 -27.91 -19.05 2.97
C ARG A 468 -27.31 -17.88 2.17
N GLY A 469 -26.16 -17.33 2.57
CA GLY A 469 -25.42 -16.34 1.77
C GLY A 469 -25.73 -14.88 2.08
N ALA A 470 -24.90 -13.96 1.58
CA ALA A 470 -24.97 -12.53 1.86
C ALA A 470 -25.59 -11.76 0.68
N GLU A 471 -26.92 -11.74 0.62
CA GLU A 471 -27.68 -11.08 -0.44
C GLU A 471 -28.23 -9.71 0.01
N PRO A 472 -28.34 -8.72 -0.91
CA PRO A 472 -28.90 -7.41 -0.61
C PRO A 472 -30.42 -7.44 -0.41
N LEU A 473 -30.91 -6.46 0.35
CA LEU A 473 -32.29 -6.38 0.82
C LEU A 473 -32.85 -4.96 0.63
N VAL A 474 -34.09 -4.87 0.13
CA VAL A 474 -34.89 -3.64 0.14
C VAL A 474 -36.00 -3.73 1.21
N ARG A 475 -35.98 -2.83 2.19
CA ARG A 475 -36.91 -2.80 3.32
C ARG A 475 -37.83 -1.57 3.26
N ILE A 476 -39.11 -1.80 3.01
CA ILE A 476 -40.15 -0.75 2.95
C ILE A 476 -40.78 -0.59 4.35
N VAL A 477 -40.65 0.60 4.93
CA VAL A 477 -41.14 0.89 6.29
C VAL A 477 -42.34 1.83 6.23
N TYR A 478 -43.47 1.41 6.80
CA TYR A 478 -44.66 2.24 6.98
C TYR A 478 -44.73 2.88 8.38
N PRO A 479 -45.38 4.05 8.56
CA PRO A 479 -45.76 4.56 9.88
C PRO A 479 -46.79 3.63 10.51
N SER A 480 -46.65 3.29 11.79
CA SER A 480 -47.50 2.33 12.49
C SER A 480 -49.00 2.68 12.49
N ALA A 481 -49.35 3.96 12.37
CA ALA A 481 -50.73 4.45 12.22
C ALA A 481 -51.32 4.30 10.80
N LYS A 482 -50.53 3.76 9.85
CA LYS A 482 -50.90 3.45 8.46
C LYS A 482 -50.53 2.01 8.07
N SER A 483 -50.09 1.20 9.02
CA SER A 483 -49.70 -0.19 8.80
C SER A 483 -50.86 -1.14 9.08
N GLU A 484 -51.22 -1.94 8.07
CA GLU A 484 -52.24 -2.98 8.18
C GLU A 484 -51.76 -4.15 9.05
N GLU A 485 -52.68 -4.94 9.61
CA GLU A 485 -52.35 -6.04 10.54
C GLU A 485 -51.39 -7.08 9.96
N TRP A 486 -51.40 -7.31 8.64
CA TRP A 486 -50.44 -8.24 8.02
C TRP A 486 -49.01 -7.69 7.97
N MET A 487 -48.82 -6.36 7.95
CA MET A 487 -47.50 -5.71 8.00
C MET A 487 -46.84 -5.79 9.39
N LYS A 488 -47.56 -6.35 10.38
CA LYS A 488 -47.12 -6.56 11.77
C LYS A 488 -46.81 -8.03 12.07
N ARG A 489 -47.05 -8.93 11.11
CA ARG A 489 -46.91 -10.39 11.29
C ARG A 489 -45.56 -10.88 10.80
N ALA A 490 -45.07 -11.90 11.47
CA ALA A 490 -43.78 -12.50 11.20
C ALA A 490 -43.74 -13.34 9.91
N SER A 491 -44.89 -13.88 9.49
CA SER A 491 -45.01 -14.82 8.36
C SER A 491 -45.58 -14.16 7.09
N LYS A 492 -45.25 -14.75 5.93
CA LYS A 492 -45.93 -14.44 4.66
C LYS A 492 -47.45 -14.61 4.80
N SER A 493 -48.19 -13.75 4.12
CA SER A 493 -49.66 -13.78 4.07
C SER A 493 -50.16 -13.53 2.65
N GLU A 494 -51.40 -13.90 2.36
CA GLU A 494 -52.04 -13.62 1.08
C GLU A 494 -52.11 -12.11 0.79
N ALA A 495 -52.29 -11.28 1.82
CA ALA A 495 -52.25 -9.83 1.72
C ALA A 495 -50.87 -9.29 1.33
N TYR A 496 -49.78 -9.88 1.85
CA TYR A 496 -48.40 -9.55 1.45
C TYR A 496 -48.16 -9.87 -0.04
N GLU A 497 -48.49 -11.08 -0.49
CA GLU A 497 -48.31 -11.48 -1.90
C GLU A 497 -49.25 -10.70 -2.84
N THR A 498 -50.41 -10.23 -2.33
CA THR A 498 -51.32 -9.32 -3.07
C THR A 498 -50.76 -7.91 -3.15
N TYR A 499 -50.12 -7.40 -2.08
CA TYR A 499 -49.43 -6.11 -2.11
C TYR A 499 -48.29 -6.13 -3.14
N LEU A 500 -47.43 -7.16 -3.14
CA LEU A 500 -46.32 -7.26 -4.11
C LEU A 500 -46.82 -7.18 -5.57
N ARG A 501 -47.85 -7.96 -5.91
CA ARG A 501 -48.50 -7.94 -7.24
C ARG A 501 -49.15 -6.60 -7.56
N LYS A 502 -49.77 -5.93 -6.57
CA LYS A 502 -50.36 -4.60 -6.73
C LYS A 502 -49.31 -3.51 -7.00
N THR A 503 -48.13 -3.60 -6.38
CA THR A 503 -47.04 -2.63 -6.56
C THR A 503 -46.08 -2.98 -7.68
N GLY A 504 -46.12 -4.19 -8.25
CA GLY A 504 -45.15 -4.69 -9.24
C GLY A 504 -43.83 -5.18 -8.65
N LEU A 505 -43.73 -5.26 -7.32
CA LEU A 505 -42.54 -5.75 -6.60
C LEU A 505 -42.46 -7.30 -6.64
N ASP A 506 -43.52 -7.97 -7.10
CA ASP A 506 -43.51 -9.39 -7.43
C ASP A 506 -42.60 -9.75 -8.62
N LYS A 507 -42.06 -8.75 -9.33
CA LYS A 507 -41.10 -8.86 -10.45
C LYS A 507 -39.66 -8.49 -10.06
N PHE A 508 -39.43 -8.27 -8.76
CA PHE A 508 -38.11 -8.00 -8.19
C PHE A 508 -37.45 -9.33 -7.78
N GLU A 509 -36.17 -9.51 -8.09
CA GLU A 509 -35.43 -10.73 -7.76
C GLU A 509 -34.64 -10.63 -6.45
N MET A 510 -34.28 -9.41 -6.03
CA MET A 510 -33.72 -9.16 -4.70
C MET A 510 -34.78 -9.39 -3.60
N HIS A 511 -34.32 -9.65 -2.38
CA HIS A 511 -35.22 -9.78 -1.24
C HIS A 511 -35.92 -8.46 -0.91
N VAL A 512 -37.24 -8.49 -0.73
CA VAL A 512 -38.09 -7.36 -0.33
C VAL A 512 -38.74 -7.67 1.01
N VAL A 513 -38.69 -6.74 1.96
CA VAL A 513 -39.37 -6.84 3.28
C VAL A 513 -40.26 -5.62 3.49
N ILE A 514 -41.46 -5.83 4.03
CA ILE A 514 -42.45 -4.78 4.30
C ILE A 514 -42.81 -4.82 5.79
N GLY A 515 -42.66 -3.71 6.50
CA GLY A 515 -42.90 -3.63 7.94
C GLY A 515 -43.31 -2.24 8.43
N HIS A 516 -43.40 -2.06 9.75
CA HIS A 516 -43.85 -0.82 10.38
C HIS A 516 -42.82 -0.22 11.35
N ALA A 517 -42.76 1.11 11.47
CA ALA A 517 -41.95 1.71 12.53
C ALA A 517 -42.51 1.32 13.91
N SER A 518 -41.75 0.55 14.68
CA SER A 518 -42.05 0.21 16.08
C SER A 518 -41.48 1.26 17.03
N ARG A 519 -42.14 1.51 18.16
CA ARG A 519 -41.69 2.50 19.17
C ARG A 519 -40.53 1.99 20.05
N ARG A 520 -40.20 0.70 20.03
CA ARG A 520 -38.98 0.18 20.68
C ARG A 520 -37.85 0.06 19.64
N THR A 521 -36.74 0.75 19.90
CA THR A 521 -35.39 0.50 19.35
C THR A 521 -35.28 0.18 17.86
N THR A 522 -35.68 1.11 16.98
CA THR A 522 -35.44 1.00 15.51
C THR A 522 -34.75 2.22 14.88
N ASN A 523 -34.27 3.18 15.68
CA ASN A 523 -33.44 4.29 15.18
C ASN A 523 -32.00 3.86 14.81
N GLU A 524 -31.57 2.68 15.27
CA GLU A 524 -30.21 2.12 15.10
C GLU A 524 -30.14 1.08 13.95
N GLY A 525 -31.04 1.14 12.97
CA GLY A 525 -31.06 0.24 11.80
C GLY A 525 -31.50 -1.21 12.05
N ARG A 526 -31.31 -1.74 13.27
CA ARG A 526 -31.60 -3.12 13.72
C ARG A 526 -33.00 -3.62 13.35
N LEU A 527 -33.09 -4.91 12.98
CA LEU A 527 -34.34 -5.60 12.66
C LEU A 527 -35.03 -6.14 13.93
N PRO A 528 -36.33 -5.86 14.15
CA PRO A 528 -37.15 -6.51 15.17
C PRO A 528 -37.10 -8.04 15.07
N LEU A 529 -37.20 -8.72 16.22
CA LEU A 529 -37.35 -10.19 16.30
C LEU A 529 -38.56 -10.67 15.49
N ASP A 530 -39.65 -9.91 15.57
CA ASP A 530 -40.96 -10.20 14.99
C ASP A 530 -40.96 -10.24 13.45
N TRP A 531 -39.88 -9.81 12.77
CA TRP A 531 -39.79 -9.82 11.29
C TRP A 531 -38.87 -10.94 10.75
N ARG A 532 -38.28 -11.76 11.64
CA ARG A 532 -37.27 -12.78 11.29
C ARG A 532 -37.87 -14.09 10.71
N MET A 533 -39.06 -14.06 10.09
CA MET A 533 -39.79 -15.29 9.72
C MET A 533 -40.49 -15.25 8.34
N SER A 534 -40.42 -14.16 7.57
CA SER A 534 -41.16 -14.02 6.31
C SER A 534 -40.45 -14.64 5.09
N TYR A 535 -39.39 -15.42 5.32
CA TYR A 535 -38.44 -15.83 4.29
C TYR A 535 -38.93 -17.00 3.43
N GLN A 536 -38.66 -16.90 2.13
CA GLN A 536 -38.67 -18.01 1.18
C GLN A 536 -37.53 -17.72 0.17
N GLN A 537 -36.96 -18.76 -0.47
CA GLN A 537 -35.73 -18.60 -1.24
C GLN A 537 -35.84 -17.60 -2.41
N PRO A 538 -34.72 -16.95 -2.80
CA PRO A 538 -34.66 -16.04 -3.93
C PRO A 538 -34.90 -16.80 -5.23
N ARG A 539 -35.58 -16.19 -6.20
CA ARG A 539 -35.87 -16.87 -7.48
C ARG A 539 -34.59 -17.22 -8.25
N GLN A 540 -33.53 -16.43 -8.11
CA GLN A 540 -32.20 -16.70 -8.67
C GLN A 540 -31.56 -18.02 -8.18
N SER A 541 -32.02 -18.59 -7.05
CA SER A 541 -31.48 -19.84 -6.51
C SER A 541 -32.22 -21.11 -6.99
N VAL A 542 -33.29 -21.01 -7.78
CA VAL A 542 -34.22 -22.14 -8.02
C VAL A 542 -33.93 -22.92 -9.31
N ASP A 543 -33.61 -22.25 -10.42
CA ASP A 543 -33.47 -22.91 -11.73
C ASP A 543 -32.16 -23.69 -11.92
N ARG A 544 -31.25 -23.68 -10.93
CA ARG A 544 -30.03 -24.51 -10.94
C ARG A 544 -30.19 -25.91 -10.35
N SER A 545 -31.32 -26.24 -9.71
CA SER A 545 -31.49 -27.52 -8.99
C SER A 545 -32.40 -28.54 -9.69
N ARG A 546 -32.57 -28.46 -11.02
CA ARG A 546 -33.51 -29.32 -11.80
C ARG A 546 -32.89 -30.12 -12.94
N LEU A 547 -31.56 -30.16 -13.06
CA LEU A 547 -30.83 -30.89 -14.11
C LEU A 547 -29.73 -31.82 -13.55
N SER A 548 -29.93 -32.39 -12.35
CA SER A 548 -28.98 -33.34 -11.74
C SER A 548 -29.61 -34.24 -10.65
N MET A 549 -30.68 -34.97 -10.99
CA MET A 549 -31.20 -36.07 -10.16
C MET A 549 -31.63 -37.25 -11.02
N ASP A 550 -30.71 -38.19 -11.26
CA ASP A 550 -30.98 -39.62 -11.47
C ASP A 550 -29.67 -40.44 -11.47
N VAL A 551 -28.93 -40.37 -10.36
CA VAL A 551 -27.92 -41.37 -9.98
C VAL A 551 -28.07 -41.61 -8.47
N ALA A 552 -28.21 -42.86 -8.05
CA ALA A 552 -28.43 -43.20 -6.65
C ALA A 552 -27.16 -42.92 -5.81
N ALA A 553 -27.28 -42.01 -4.84
CA ALA A 553 -26.21 -41.67 -3.92
C ALA A 553 -26.37 -42.39 -2.57
N ALA A 554 -25.31 -43.05 -2.10
CA ALA A 554 -25.19 -43.42 -0.70
C ALA A 554 -25.15 -42.15 0.19
N PRO A 555 -25.60 -42.20 1.45
CA PRO A 555 -25.71 -41.01 2.29
C PRO A 555 -24.33 -40.40 2.59
N ALA A 556 -24.03 -39.27 1.95
CA ALA A 556 -22.86 -38.47 2.26
C ALA A 556 -23.05 -37.77 3.62
N VAL A 557 -22.35 -38.28 4.63
CA VAL A 557 -22.23 -37.59 5.93
C VAL A 557 -21.36 -36.35 5.72
N PHE A 558 -21.99 -35.18 5.62
CA PHE A 558 -21.27 -33.91 5.73
C PHE A 558 -20.65 -33.83 7.12
N ALA A 559 -19.32 -33.75 7.18
CA ALA A 559 -18.62 -33.51 8.44
C ALA A 559 -19.02 -32.14 8.98
N ALA A 560 -19.45 -32.11 10.25
CA ALA A 560 -19.69 -30.86 10.95
C ALA A 560 -18.40 -30.32 11.56
N TRP A 561 -18.37 -29.02 11.82
CA TRP A 561 -17.30 -28.35 12.57
C TRP A 561 -16.83 -29.13 13.81
N GLY A 562 -15.52 -29.31 13.91
CA GLY A 562 -14.87 -30.01 15.01
C GLY A 562 -13.54 -30.62 14.59
N TYR A 563 -13.10 -31.63 15.34
CA TYR A 563 -12.02 -32.50 14.92
C TYR A 563 -12.32 -33.97 15.23
N THR A 564 -11.68 -34.87 14.49
CA THR A 564 -11.59 -36.31 14.80
C THR A 564 -10.13 -36.74 14.90
N ASP A 565 -9.86 -37.87 15.53
CA ASP A 565 -8.52 -38.46 15.63
C ASP A 565 -8.47 -39.70 14.71
N ASP A 566 -7.62 -39.69 13.68
CA ASP A 566 -7.44 -40.85 12.78
C ASP A 566 -6.36 -41.83 13.27
N GLY A 567 -6.00 -41.74 14.55
CA GLY A 567 -4.90 -42.45 15.19
C GLY A 567 -3.57 -41.72 15.02
N LYS A 568 -3.27 -41.25 13.80
CA LYS A 568 -1.99 -40.61 13.44
C LYS A 568 -2.05 -39.08 13.39
N ASN A 569 -3.22 -38.53 13.08
CA ASN A 569 -3.46 -37.11 12.90
C ASN A 569 -4.72 -36.67 13.64
N TYR A 570 -4.75 -35.41 14.07
CA TYR A 570 -6.00 -34.71 14.26
C TYR A 570 -6.50 -34.25 12.89
N VAL A 571 -7.75 -34.57 12.56
CA VAL A 571 -8.43 -34.16 11.33
C VAL A 571 -9.42 -33.07 11.72
N ILE A 572 -9.13 -31.82 11.37
CA ILE A 572 -9.93 -30.64 11.73
C ILE A 572 -10.77 -30.22 10.51
N ASP A 573 -12.08 -30.07 10.69
CA ASP A 573 -12.97 -29.46 9.69
C ASP A 573 -13.38 -28.05 10.15
N THR A 574 -13.08 -27.06 9.31
CA THR A 574 -13.42 -25.65 9.57
C THR A 574 -14.90 -25.32 9.37
N ASN A 575 -15.67 -26.20 8.74
CA ASN A 575 -16.99 -25.92 8.16
C ASN A 575 -16.93 -24.72 7.18
N ALA A 576 -15.83 -24.61 6.44
CA ALA A 576 -15.57 -23.58 5.42
C ALA A 576 -14.95 -24.18 4.14
N ASN A 577 -15.31 -25.44 3.84
CA ASN A 577 -14.69 -26.29 2.80
C ASN A 577 -13.19 -26.60 3.00
N LEU A 578 -12.55 -26.13 4.08
CA LEU A 578 -11.17 -26.47 4.44
C LEU A 578 -11.12 -27.56 5.51
N VAL A 579 -10.52 -28.71 5.18
CA VAL A 579 -10.24 -29.81 6.10
C VAL A 579 -8.72 -29.99 6.18
N VAL A 580 -8.15 -30.00 7.38
CA VAL A 580 -6.70 -30.11 7.60
C VAL A 580 -6.39 -31.29 8.50
N LYS A 581 -5.40 -32.10 8.12
CA LYS A 581 -4.80 -33.11 8.98
C LYS A 581 -3.51 -32.58 9.60
N VAL A 582 -3.39 -32.68 10.91
CA VAL A 582 -2.20 -32.26 11.66
C VAL A 582 -1.60 -33.47 12.36
N SER A 583 -0.33 -33.76 12.07
CA SER A 583 0.44 -34.86 12.63
C SER A 583 0.47 -34.82 14.17
N LYS A 584 0.11 -35.93 14.83
CA LYS A 584 0.21 -36.07 16.28
C LYS A 584 1.66 -36.29 16.78
N THR A 585 2.62 -36.44 15.86
CA THR A 585 4.03 -36.65 16.18
C THR A 585 4.83 -35.34 16.19
N ASN A 586 4.56 -34.44 15.24
CA ASN A 586 5.36 -33.23 15.03
C ASN A 586 4.58 -31.98 14.58
N ALA A 587 3.25 -32.07 14.45
CA ALA A 587 2.35 -31.03 13.97
C ALA A 587 2.60 -30.48 12.54
N ASP A 588 3.32 -31.23 11.69
CA ASP A 588 3.24 -31.04 10.25
C ASP A 588 1.76 -31.12 9.78
N MET A 589 1.36 -30.27 8.84
CA MET A 589 0.07 -30.43 8.16
C MET A 589 0.23 -31.52 7.09
N THR A 590 -0.36 -32.69 7.32
CA THR A 590 -0.18 -33.90 6.48
C THR A 590 -1.18 -34.00 5.33
N SER A 591 -2.24 -33.19 5.36
CA SER A 591 -3.22 -33.01 4.29
C SER A 591 -3.92 -31.67 4.52
N ILE A 592 -4.14 -30.89 3.46
CA ILE A 592 -4.80 -29.58 3.47
C ILE A 592 -5.78 -29.62 2.29
N LYS A 593 -7.03 -30.03 2.55
CA LYS A 593 -8.05 -30.15 1.52
C LYS A 593 -8.97 -28.95 1.50
N TYR A 594 -8.97 -28.21 0.39
CA TYR A 594 -9.94 -27.15 0.14
C TYR A 594 -10.91 -27.60 -0.96
N ARG A 595 -12.22 -27.57 -0.66
CA ARG A 595 -13.30 -28.04 -1.57
C ARG A 595 -13.05 -29.47 -2.11
N GLY A 596 -12.44 -30.33 -1.28
CA GLY A 596 -12.10 -31.72 -1.61
C GLY A 596 -10.78 -31.93 -2.37
N VAL A 597 -10.21 -30.89 -2.98
CA VAL A 597 -8.90 -30.92 -3.65
C VAL A 597 -7.78 -30.82 -2.62
N GLU A 598 -6.72 -31.60 -2.79
CA GLU A 598 -5.55 -31.63 -1.90
C GLU A 598 -4.54 -30.54 -2.29
N TYR A 599 -4.07 -29.77 -1.30
CA TYR A 599 -3.10 -28.68 -1.46
C TYR A 599 -1.83 -28.86 -0.64
N ASN A 600 -1.68 -29.98 0.09
CA ASN A 600 -0.45 -30.31 0.82
C ASN A 600 0.37 -31.40 0.12
N GLY A 601 1.67 -31.17 0.08
CA GLY A 601 2.71 -32.19 -0.10
C GLY A 601 3.43 -32.10 -1.44
N GLN A 602 4.77 -32.05 -1.39
CA GLN A 602 5.62 -32.35 -2.53
C GLN A 602 6.83 -33.19 -2.12
N ASN A 603 7.25 -34.11 -2.98
CA ASN A 603 8.45 -34.96 -2.80
C ASN A 603 8.55 -35.62 -1.42
N GLY A 604 7.42 -36.16 -0.92
CA GLY A 604 7.33 -36.84 0.38
C GLY A 604 7.38 -35.91 1.60
N LYS A 605 7.42 -34.58 1.42
CA LYS A 605 7.47 -33.59 2.50
C LYS A 605 6.16 -32.82 2.63
N ASN A 606 5.78 -32.56 3.88
CA ASN A 606 4.58 -31.83 4.26
C ASN A 606 4.82 -30.32 4.40
N SER A 607 3.73 -29.57 4.61
CA SER A 607 3.76 -28.19 5.08
C SER A 607 4.09 -28.17 6.58
N HIS A 608 5.13 -27.44 6.97
CA HIS A 608 5.74 -27.58 8.29
C HIS A 608 6.59 -26.37 8.70
N VAL A 609 7.09 -26.37 9.94
CA VAL A 609 8.18 -25.49 10.36
C VAL A 609 9.49 -26.00 9.75
N GLU A 610 10.27 -25.10 9.14
CA GLU A 610 11.62 -25.35 8.61
C GLU A 610 11.74 -26.54 7.64
N SER A 611 12.18 -27.71 8.11
CA SER A 611 12.34 -28.95 7.33
C SER A 611 11.52 -30.13 7.88
N GLY A 612 10.57 -29.85 8.77
CA GLY A 612 9.86 -30.83 9.59
C GLY A 612 10.44 -30.82 10.99
N LEU A 613 9.59 -30.77 12.03
CA LEU A 613 10.05 -30.83 13.41
C LEU A 613 10.37 -32.27 13.82
N ALA A 614 11.36 -32.42 14.72
CA ALA A 614 11.57 -33.67 15.43
C ALA A 614 10.33 -34.06 16.27
N PRO A 615 10.11 -35.35 16.55
CA PRO A 615 8.99 -35.79 17.38
C PRO A 615 8.92 -35.07 18.73
N GLY A 616 7.71 -34.71 19.14
CA GLY A 616 7.44 -33.97 20.36
C GLY A 616 6.02 -34.17 20.87
N THR A 617 5.58 -33.27 21.76
CA THR A 617 4.25 -33.36 22.38
C THR A 617 3.25 -32.50 21.62
N VAL A 618 2.40 -33.13 20.80
CA VAL A 618 1.27 -32.49 20.13
C VAL A 618 -0.01 -32.67 20.95
N THR A 619 -0.73 -31.58 21.19
CA THR A 619 -1.99 -31.54 21.95
C THR A 619 -3.04 -30.75 21.19
N ILE A 620 -4.33 -31.05 21.40
CA ILE A 620 -5.46 -30.34 20.79
C ILE A 620 -6.47 -29.91 21.87
N LYS A 621 -7.02 -28.71 21.73
CA LYS A 621 -8.06 -28.14 22.59
C LYS A 621 -9.11 -27.43 21.74
N GLN A 622 -10.34 -27.95 21.75
CA GLN A 622 -11.51 -27.26 21.21
C GLN A 622 -12.14 -26.40 22.31
N TYR A 623 -12.42 -25.14 22.02
CA TYR A 623 -12.96 -24.18 22.98
C TYR A 623 -14.48 -24.09 22.87
N THR A 624 -15.13 -24.14 24.05
CA THR A 624 -16.55 -23.83 24.25
C THR A 624 -16.76 -22.37 24.66
N THR A 625 -15.73 -21.70 25.18
CA THR A 625 -15.72 -20.26 25.48
C THR A 625 -14.27 -19.75 25.33
N PRO A 626 -13.98 -18.83 24.39
CA PRO A 626 -14.81 -18.46 23.24
C PRO A 626 -15.17 -19.71 22.41
N ALA A 627 -16.43 -19.85 22.03
CA ALA A 627 -16.88 -21.02 21.26
C ALA A 627 -16.24 -21.06 19.87
N ASN A 628 -16.30 -22.24 19.24
CA ASN A 628 -16.07 -22.41 17.80
C ASN A 628 -14.63 -22.12 17.34
N ILE A 629 -13.66 -22.44 18.21
CA ILE A 629 -12.22 -22.36 17.95
C ILE A 629 -11.54 -23.68 18.35
N ILE A 630 -10.53 -24.11 17.59
CA ILE A 630 -9.67 -25.27 17.88
C ILE A 630 -8.21 -24.81 17.87
N LYS A 631 -7.45 -25.12 18.93
CA LYS A 631 -6.01 -24.90 19.04
C LYS A 631 -5.28 -26.24 19.02
N VAL A 632 -4.31 -26.42 18.14
CA VAL A 632 -3.32 -27.49 18.20
C VAL A 632 -1.99 -26.88 18.65
N THR A 633 -1.39 -27.40 19.71
CA THR A 633 -0.12 -26.91 20.26
C THR A 633 0.89 -28.05 20.32
N MET A 634 2.06 -27.82 19.73
CA MET A 634 3.20 -28.72 19.65
C MET A 634 4.37 -28.15 20.46
N LYS A 635 4.96 -28.95 21.34
CA LYS A 635 6.20 -28.60 22.07
C LYS A 635 7.33 -29.58 21.74
N VAL A 636 8.49 -29.04 21.37
CA VAL A 636 9.74 -29.79 21.17
C VAL A 636 10.91 -28.94 21.68
N GLY A 637 11.70 -29.47 22.62
CA GLY A 637 12.69 -28.68 23.35
C GLY A 637 12.10 -27.38 23.90
N THR A 638 12.69 -26.24 23.55
CA THR A 638 12.20 -24.89 23.92
C THR A 638 11.26 -24.27 22.86
N LEU A 639 11.11 -24.90 21.69
CA LEU A 639 10.23 -24.42 20.62
C LEU A 639 8.77 -24.83 20.86
N ILE A 640 7.86 -23.88 20.68
CA ILE A 640 6.41 -24.12 20.73
C ILE A 640 5.79 -23.66 19.42
N HIS A 641 5.27 -24.61 18.65
CA HIS A 641 4.47 -24.33 17.46
C HIS A 641 2.98 -24.41 17.83
N THR A 642 2.15 -23.55 17.24
CA THR A 642 0.70 -23.61 17.44
C THR A 642 -0.05 -23.27 16.15
N LEU A 643 -1.08 -24.07 15.86
CA LEU A 643 -2.03 -23.87 14.79
C LEU A 643 -3.41 -23.59 15.42
N VAL A 644 -4.10 -22.56 14.94
CA VAL A 644 -5.48 -22.26 15.37
C VAL A 644 -6.41 -22.32 14.16
N PHE A 645 -7.60 -22.87 14.38
CA PHE A 645 -8.69 -22.99 13.42
C PHE A 645 -9.95 -22.36 14.01
N ARG A 646 -10.79 -21.74 13.17
CA ARG A 646 -12.02 -21.05 13.60
C ARG A 646 -13.17 -21.40 12.66
N TYR A 647 -14.36 -21.63 13.22
CA TYR A 647 -15.55 -21.99 12.46
C TYR A 647 -15.87 -21.02 11.32
N GLY A 648 -16.27 -21.55 10.17
CA GLY A 648 -16.69 -20.76 9.01
C GLY A 648 -15.57 -19.94 8.36
N ASN A 649 -14.30 -20.16 8.76
CA ASN A 649 -13.13 -19.48 8.20
C ASN A 649 -12.24 -20.53 7.49
N PRO A 650 -11.94 -20.39 6.19
CA PRO A 650 -11.04 -21.28 5.46
C PRO A 650 -9.56 -20.94 5.75
N ASN A 651 -9.22 -20.89 7.04
CA ASN A 651 -8.00 -20.31 7.57
C ASN A 651 -7.27 -21.29 8.51
N VAL A 652 -5.94 -21.27 8.47
CA VAL A 652 -5.07 -21.80 9.54
C VAL A 652 -4.19 -20.67 10.03
N TYR A 653 -4.36 -20.27 11.30
CA TYR A 653 -3.53 -19.25 11.95
C TYR A 653 -2.29 -19.93 12.55
N ILE A 654 -1.11 -19.53 12.07
CA ILE A 654 0.18 -20.18 12.26
C ILE A 654 1.03 -19.35 13.23
N PHE A 655 1.49 -19.98 14.31
CA PHE A 655 2.32 -19.36 15.34
C PHE A 655 3.58 -20.16 15.63
N MET A 656 4.68 -19.48 15.91
CA MET A 656 5.94 -20.08 16.34
C MET A 656 6.56 -19.27 17.49
N ASN A 657 6.64 -19.86 18.69
CA ASN A 657 7.35 -19.26 19.83
C ASN A 657 8.72 -19.91 19.99
N LYS A 658 9.77 -19.19 19.60
CA LYS A 658 11.17 -19.61 19.72
C LYS A 658 11.82 -18.84 20.87
N LYS A 659 12.24 -19.55 21.92
CA LYS A 659 12.79 -18.93 23.14
C LYS A 659 14.27 -18.55 23.02
N ASP A 660 15.04 -19.36 22.30
CA ASP A 660 16.50 -19.34 22.28
C ASP A 660 17.04 -20.01 21.00
N THR A 661 18.36 -20.22 20.93
CA THR A 661 19.07 -20.82 19.78
C THR A 661 19.11 -22.34 19.76
N SER A 662 18.62 -23.06 20.79
CA SER A 662 18.81 -24.51 20.92
C SER A 662 18.09 -25.34 19.84
N ILE A 663 17.20 -24.71 19.05
CA ILE A 663 16.53 -25.32 17.91
C ILE A 663 16.66 -24.39 16.68
N THR A 664 17.35 -24.88 15.66
CA THR A 664 17.57 -24.15 14.39
C THR A 664 16.31 -24.20 13.51
N VAL A 665 15.38 -23.30 13.80
CA VAL A 665 14.24 -22.96 12.92
C VAL A 665 14.24 -21.46 12.61
N SER A 666 13.87 -21.11 11.37
CA SER A 666 13.96 -19.75 10.82
C SER A 666 12.70 -19.30 10.06
N ARG A 667 11.84 -20.26 9.66
CA ARG A 667 10.67 -20.04 8.80
C ARG A 667 9.54 -21.04 9.00
N TYR A 668 8.35 -20.68 8.53
CA TYR A 668 7.32 -21.64 8.14
C TYR A 668 7.32 -21.84 6.62
N ILE A 669 6.97 -23.05 6.16
CA ILE A 669 6.87 -23.36 4.72
C ILE A 669 5.62 -24.21 4.42
N LEU A 670 4.81 -23.73 3.49
CA LEU A 670 3.75 -24.50 2.84
C LEU A 670 4.33 -25.22 1.63
N ARG A 671 3.97 -26.50 1.46
CA ARG A 671 4.40 -27.34 0.34
C ARG A 671 3.18 -27.77 -0.47
N ILE A 672 3.15 -27.40 -1.74
CA ILE A 672 1.98 -27.56 -2.60
C ILE A 672 2.30 -28.61 -3.70
N PRO A 673 1.38 -29.54 -4.00
CA PRO A 673 1.57 -30.48 -5.10
C PRO A 673 1.77 -29.79 -6.46
N ALA A 674 2.57 -30.41 -7.33
CA ALA A 674 2.75 -29.96 -8.70
C ALA A 674 1.43 -29.90 -9.50
N ASN A 675 1.43 -29.09 -10.56
CA ASN A 675 0.33 -28.94 -11.54
C ASN A 675 -1.00 -28.34 -11.02
N ILE A 676 -1.11 -27.98 -9.74
CA ILE A 676 -2.28 -27.24 -9.20
C ILE A 676 -2.30 -25.77 -9.68
N PHE A 677 -1.11 -25.18 -9.81
CA PHE A 677 -0.92 -23.79 -10.22
C PHE A 677 0.05 -23.73 -11.41
N THR A 678 -0.14 -22.70 -12.23
CA THR A 678 0.64 -22.43 -13.45
C THR A 678 1.50 -21.17 -13.25
N ASN A 679 2.67 -21.13 -13.88
CA ASN A 679 3.57 -19.97 -13.86
C ASN A 679 3.70 -19.30 -15.24
N ASN A 680 4.15 -18.05 -15.23
CA ASN A 680 4.68 -17.36 -16.39
C ASN A 680 6.22 -17.21 -16.22
N PRO A 681 7.06 -17.95 -16.96
CA PRO A 681 8.52 -17.91 -16.81
C PRO A 681 9.18 -16.52 -16.96
N ASN A 682 8.47 -15.53 -17.51
CA ASN A 682 8.95 -14.15 -17.68
C ASN A 682 8.56 -13.20 -16.54
N GLU A 683 7.65 -13.62 -15.66
CA GLU A 683 7.13 -12.83 -14.53
C GLU A 683 7.45 -13.50 -13.18
N ASP A 684 7.21 -14.81 -13.09
CA ASP A 684 7.50 -15.66 -11.92
C ASP A 684 8.96 -16.13 -11.97
N THR A 685 9.91 -15.22 -11.76
CA THR A 685 11.35 -15.56 -11.69
C THR A 685 11.71 -16.37 -10.44
N ASP A 686 10.78 -16.54 -9.51
CA ASP A 686 10.80 -17.51 -8.40
C ASP A 686 10.49 -18.95 -8.82
N TRP A 687 9.97 -19.17 -10.04
CA TRP A 687 9.63 -20.49 -10.56
C TRP A 687 10.69 -21.02 -11.52
N VAL A 688 11.49 -22.00 -11.06
CA VAL A 688 12.55 -22.61 -11.87
C VAL A 688 11.94 -23.49 -12.97
N PRO A 689 12.24 -23.27 -14.27
CA PRO A 689 11.78 -24.14 -15.35
C PRO A 689 12.39 -25.54 -15.27
N ASN A 690 11.64 -26.55 -15.69
CA ASN A 690 12.15 -27.93 -15.78
C ASN A 690 13.39 -27.97 -16.70
N GLY A 691 14.44 -28.66 -16.25
CA GLY A 691 15.71 -28.79 -16.98
C GLY A 691 16.65 -27.58 -16.91
N ALA A 692 16.29 -26.47 -16.24
CA ALA A 692 17.20 -25.33 -16.07
C ALA A 692 18.33 -25.68 -15.07
N PRO A 693 19.61 -25.77 -15.50
CA PRO A 693 20.71 -26.13 -14.61
C PRO A 693 20.97 -25.05 -13.55
N ALA A 694 21.53 -25.45 -12.42
CA ALA A 694 22.05 -24.51 -11.43
C ALA A 694 23.33 -23.84 -11.96
N ILE A 695 23.41 -22.51 -11.82
CA ILE A 695 24.55 -21.68 -12.24
C ILE A 695 25.32 -21.09 -11.05
N GLU A 696 24.69 -20.96 -9.88
CA GLU A 696 25.34 -20.55 -8.63
C GLU A 696 24.75 -21.30 -7.42
N SER A 697 25.63 -21.79 -6.54
CA SER A 697 25.35 -22.39 -5.23
C SER A 697 24.25 -23.48 -5.15
N GLY A 698 23.81 -24.04 -6.29
CA GLY A 698 22.69 -24.98 -6.34
C GLY A 698 21.30 -24.33 -6.14
N ASP A 699 21.20 -23.00 -6.14
CA ASP A 699 19.93 -22.29 -5.91
C ASP A 699 19.68 -21.03 -6.75
N ILE A 700 20.62 -20.62 -7.61
CA ILE A 700 20.33 -19.84 -8.81
C ILE A 700 20.36 -20.79 -10.00
N ASN A 701 19.31 -20.79 -10.82
CA ASN A 701 19.21 -21.58 -12.05
C ASN A 701 19.20 -20.67 -13.28
N GLY A 702 19.66 -21.15 -14.43
CA GLY A 702 19.65 -20.37 -15.66
C GLY A 702 19.78 -21.18 -16.94
N VAL A 703 19.12 -20.72 -18.01
CA VAL A 703 19.18 -21.34 -19.34
C VAL A 703 18.99 -20.26 -20.40
N ASN A 704 19.70 -20.36 -21.52
CA ASN A 704 19.66 -19.39 -22.64
C ASN A 704 19.88 -17.92 -22.23
N GLY A 705 20.61 -17.68 -21.12
CA GLY A 705 20.89 -16.36 -20.55
C GLY A 705 19.84 -15.82 -19.58
N GLN A 706 18.65 -16.43 -19.51
CA GLN A 706 17.61 -16.09 -18.52
C GLN A 706 17.83 -16.86 -17.22
N THR A 707 17.50 -16.25 -16.09
CA THR A 707 17.77 -16.79 -14.73
C THR A 707 16.55 -16.76 -13.81
N TRP A 708 16.52 -17.72 -12.87
CA TRP A 708 15.44 -17.96 -11.90
C TRP A 708 16.00 -18.37 -10.54
N SER A 709 15.33 -18.01 -9.45
CA SER A 709 15.68 -18.44 -8.08
C SER A 709 14.55 -18.17 -7.10
N LYS A 710 14.41 -19.05 -6.10
CA LYS A 710 13.63 -18.85 -4.86
C LYS A 710 13.92 -17.53 -4.11
N HIS A 711 15.06 -16.89 -4.37
CA HIS A 711 15.47 -15.61 -3.77
C HIS A 711 14.84 -14.41 -4.46
N TYR A 712 14.38 -14.59 -5.70
CA TYR A 712 13.65 -13.59 -6.45
C TYR A 712 12.18 -13.62 -6.05
N SER A 713 11.48 -12.50 -6.15
CA SER A 713 10.06 -12.37 -5.74
C SER A 713 9.10 -12.30 -6.94
N GLY A 714 9.54 -12.79 -8.11
CA GLY A 714 8.96 -12.44 -9.39
C GLY A 714 9.15 -10.95 -9.70
N LYS A 715 8.37 -10.36 -10.60
CA LYS A 715 8.31 -8.88 -10.78
C LYS A 715 7.52 -8.16 -9.68
N LEU A 716 7.78 -8.51 -8.42
CA LEU A 716 7.36 -7.76 -7.23
C LEU A 716 8.61 -7.08 -6.63
N TYR A 717 8.43 -5.98 -5.89
CA TYR A 717 9.58 -5.23 -5.32
C TYR A 717 10.22 -5.93 -4.10
N GLY A 718 9.51 -6.92 -3.55
CA GLY A 718 10.06 -7.97 -2.69
C GLY A 718 10.27 -7.63 -1.22
N ARG A 719 10.06 -6.39 -0.77
CA ARG A 719 10.33 -6.01 0.62
C ARG A 719 9.22 -6.44 1.55
N THR A 720 9.57 -6.74 2.79
CA THR A 720 8.62 -7.08 3.86
C THR A 720 7.49 -6.05 4.03
N MET A 721 7.73 -4.76 3.76
CA MET A 721 6.68 -3.72 3.81
C MET A 721 5.72 -3.71 2.60
N ASP A 722 6.15 -4.22 1.45
CA ASP A 722 5.42 -4.11 0.17
C ASP A 722 4.28 -5.12 0.05
N TYR A 723 4.31 -6.20 0.84
CA TYR A 723 3.28 -7.25 0.82
C TYR A 723 2.67 -7.52 2.20
N ASP A 724 1.36 -7.75 2.20
CA ASP A 724 0.63 -8.34 3.32
C ASP A 724 0.42 -9.85 3.13
N TRP A 725 0.65 -10.38 1.92
CA TRP A 725 0.48 -11.80 1.59
C TRP A 725 1.29 -12.18 0.35
N VAL A 726 1.56 -13.47 0.20
CA VAL A 726 2.05 -14.09 -1.04
C VAL A 726 1.29 -15.39 -1.31
N GLY A 727 1.15 -15.78 -2.57
CA GLY A 727 0.34 -16.95 -2.91
C GLY A 727 0.32 -17.30 -4.39
N TYR A 728 -0.56 -18.24 -4.71
CA TYR A 728 -0.87 -18.69 -6.07
C TYR A 728 -2.38 -18.77 -6.27
N THR A 729 -2.81 -18.54 -7.51
CA THR A 729 -4.24 -18.49 -7.90
C THR A 729 -4.48 -19.30 -9.16
N ASN A 730 -5.64 -19.94 -9.25
CA ASN A 730 -6.21 -20.43 -10.49
C ASN A 730 -7.72 -20.12 -10.53
N LYS A 731 -8.40 -20.45 -11.64
CA LYS A 731 -9.84 -20.17 -11.85
C LYS A 731 -10.80 -20.76 -10.79
N ASN A 732 -10.34 -21.65 -9.92
CA ASN A 732 -11.14 -22.32 -8.89
C ASN A 732 -10.80 -21.85 -7.47
N VAL A 733 -9.56 -21.40 -7.22
CA VAL A 733 -9.02 -21.17 -5.87
C VAL A 733 -7.93 -20.08 -5.84
N GLY A 734 -7.90 -19.28 -4.78
CA GLY A 734 -6.71 -18.56 -4.34
C GLY A 734 -6.17 -19.20 -3.06
N MET A 735 -4.85 -19.43 -2.99
CA MET A 735 -4.17 -19.99 -1.83
C MET A 735 -3.03 -19.05 -1.42
N TYR A 736 -3.12 -18.53 -0.19
CA TYR A 736 -2.27 -17.45 0.28
C TYR A 736 -1.63 -17.76 1.62
N MET A 737 -0.35 -17.42 1.76
CA MET A 737 0.28 -17.13 3.05
C MET A 737 0.17 -15.63 3.30
N ILE A 738 -0.74 -15.24 4.21
CA ILE A 738 -0.83 -13.88 4.71
C ILE A 738 0.28 -13.68 5.74
N ARG A 739 1.11 -12.67 5.52
CA ARG A 739 2.30 -12.36 6.32
C ARG A 739 1.88 -11.95 7.74
N SER A 740 2.58 -12.50 8.71
CA SER A 740 2.47 -12.09 10.10
C SER A 740 2.94 -10.63 10.32
N ASN A 741 2.70 -10.04 11.49
CA ASN A 741 3.12 -8.64 11.73
C ASN A 741 4.65 -8.42 11.73
N HIS A 742 5.43 -9.50 11.64
CA HIS A 742 6.90 -9.50 11.59
C HIS A 742 7.58 -8.87 12.82
N GLU A 743 6.91 -8.81 13.97
CA GLU A 743 7.48 -8.15 15.16
C GLU A 743 8.72 -8.88 15.73
N LYS A 744 8.77 -10.21 15.65
CA LYS A 744 9.95 -11.03 15.96
C LYS A 744 10.73 -11.44 14.71
N ALA A 745 10.42 -10.86 13.55
CA ALA A 745 11.23 -11.06 12.36
C ALA A 745 12.50 -10.18 12.39
N SER A 746 13.35 -10.35 11.38
CA SER A 746 14.66 -9.66 11.25
C SER A 746 14.73 -8.84 9.96
N GLY A 747 15.59 -7.83 9.93
CA GLY A 747 15.93 -7.02 8.75
C GLY A 747 15.12 -5.74 8.52
N GLY A 748 14.05 -5.51 9.29
CA GLY A 748 13.23 -4.29 9.19
C GLY A 748 12.30 -4.23 7.96
N PRO A 749 11.73 -3.05 7.63
CA PRO A 749 10.72 -2.90 6.57
C PRO A 749 11.20 -3.28 5.17
N PHE A 750 12.48 -3.02 4.88
CA PHE A 750 13.06 -3.13 3.54
C PHE A 750 13.73 -4.48 3.26
N PHE A 751 13.64 -5.42 4.20
CA PHE A 751 14.24 -6.74 4.08
C PHE A 751 13.58 -7.54 2.94
N ARG A 752 14.40 -8.34 2.23
CA ARG A 752 14.02 -9.15 1.08
C ARG A 752 14.46 -10.59 1.36
N SER A 753 13.57 -11.55 1.16
CA SER A 753 13.79 -12.95 1.50
C SER A 753 13.07 -13.89 0.54
N LEU A 754 13.25 -15.20 0.74
CA LEU A 754 12.34 -16.21 0.17
C LEU A 754 10.90 -15.83 0.54
N VAL A 755 10.00 -15.81 -0.44
CA VAL A 755 8.55 -15.60 -0.22
C VAL A 755 7.72 -16.64 -0.95
N ARG A 756 8.18 -17.04 -2.14
CA ARG A 756 7.64 -18.11 -2.97
C ARG A 756 8.79 -18.95 -3.54
N ARG A 757 8.49 -20.13 -4.06
CA ARG A 757 9.37 -20.91 -4.93
C ARG A 757 8.50 -21.78 -5.83
N GLY A 758 8.81 -21.83 -7.11
CA GLY A 758 8.17 -22.73 -8.07
C GLY A 758 9.14 -23.72 -8.71
N GLY A 759 8.60 -24.81 -9.25
CA GLY A 759 9.38 -25.84 -9.95
C GLY A 759 8.54 -27.03 -10.40
N ASP A 760 9.22 -28.01 -10.97
CA ASP A 760 8.70 -29.31 -11.42
C ASP A 760 8.08 -30.14 -10.27
N GLY A 761 8.71 -30.15 -9.09
CA GLY A 761 8.19 -30.82 -7.88
C GLY A 761 6.91 -30.18 -7.31
N GLY A 762 6.64 -28.92 -7.65
CA GLY A 762 5.52 -28.13 -7.15
C GLY A 762 5.95 -26.87 -6.38
N PRO A 763 5.00 -25.95 -6.10
CA PRO A 763 5.32 -24.71 -5.43
C PRO A 763 5.53 -24.85 -3.91
N ASP A 764 6.32 -23.93 -3.34
CA ASP A 764 6.37 -23.64 -1.91
C ASP A 764 5.93 -22.17 -1.65
N LEU A 765 5.32 -21.90 -0.50
CA LEU A 765 5.12 -20.54 0.04
C LEU A 765 5.80 -20.42 1.41
N TYR A 766 6.37 -19.26 1.72
CA TYR A 766 7.15 -19.04 2.93
C TYR A 766 6.56 -17.92 3.80
N ASP A 767 6.71 -18.03 5.13
CA ASP A 767 6.86 -16.85 5.99
C ASP A 767 8.22 -16.97 6.69
N ILE A 768 9.08 -15.98 6.46
CA ILE A 768 10.47 -15.95 6.93
C ILE A 768 10.55 -15.05 8.15
N TYR A 769 11.11 -15.58 9.24
CA TYR A 769 11.28 -14.83 10.49
C TYR A 769 12.73 -14.35 10.66
N GLN A 770 13.71 -15.12 10.19
CA GLN A 770 15.09 -14.70 10.12
C GLN A 770 15.78 -15.40 8.95
N TYR A 771 16.60 -14.68 8.18
CA TYR A 771 17.36 -15.28 7.08
C TYR A 771 18.56 -14.40 6.70
N ASN A 772 19.75 -14.70 7.23
CA ASN A 772 20.96 -13.86 7.21
C ASN A 772 21.50 -13.40 5.83
N MET A 773 20.81 -13.63 4.70
CA MET A 773 21.27 -13.17 3.39
C MET A 773 21.23 -11.64 3.28
N GLY A 774 22.42 -11.05 3.22
CA GLY A 774 22.66 -9.63 2.95
C GLY A 774 22.36 -8.69 4.12
N HIS A 775 22.17 -9.20 5.35
CA HIS A 775 21.92 -8.34 6.52
C HIS A 775 22.65 -8.81 7.78
N THR A 776 22.84 -7.87 8.71
CA THR A 776 23.46 -8.11 10.03
C THR A 776 22.49 -8.02 11.21
N ASP A 777 21.21 -7.69 10.96
CA ASP A 777 20.18 -7.64 12.02
C ASP A 777 19.96 -9.00 12.69
N GLY A 778 20.04 -9.03 14.02
CA GLY A 778 19.99 -10.27 14.81
C GLY A 778 18.59 -10.89 14.92
N MET A 779 18.55 -12.22 15.07
CA MET A 779 17.32 -12.97 15.30
C MET A 779 16.65 -12.56 16.61
N ARG A 780 15.35 -12.28 16.57
CA ARG A 780 14.53 -11.95 17.75
C ARG A 780 13.83 -13.18 18.32
N PHE A 781 13.60 -13.19 19.63
CA PHE A 781 12.99 -14.31 20.34
C PHE A 781 11.57 -14.00 20.85
N GLY A 782 10.79 -15.04 21.08
CA GLY A 782 9.40 -14.99 21.52
C GLY A 782 8.42 -15.54 20.48
N LEU A 783 7.15 -15.17 20.63
CA LEU A 783 6.07 -15.57 19.73
C LEU A 783 6.08 -14.73 18.45
N GLN A 784 6.26 -15.38 17.31
CA GLN A 784 5.96 -14.84 15.99
C GLN A 784 4.61 -15.39 15.50
N GLY A 785 3.80 -14.53 14.89
CA GLY A 785 2.48 -14.87 14.32
C GLY A 785 1.36 -13.90 14.72
N PRO A 786 0.13 -14.14 14.26
CA PRO A 786 -0.24 -15.20 13.31
C PRO A 786 0.29 -14.88 11.91
N SER A 787 0.90 -15.86 11.25
CA SER A 787 0.81 -15.95 9.78
C SER A 787 -0.52 -16.65 9.45
N VAL A 788 -1.12 -16.43 8.29
CA VAL A 788 -2.42 -17.07 7.97
C VAL A 788 -2.36 -17.77 6.63
N LEU A 789 -2.43 -19.11 6.64
CA LEU A 789 -2.83 -19.83 5.44
C LEU A 789 -4.32 -19.56 5.22
N HIS A 790 -4.67 -18.93 4.10
CA HIS A 790 -6.03 -18.55 3.75
C HIS A 790 -6.38 -19.05 2.35
N PHE A 791 -7.55 -19.68 2.20
CA PHE A 791 -8.11 -20.08 0.92
C PHE A 791 -9.31 -19.21 0.52
N THR A 792 -9.44 -18.97 -0.78
CA THR A 792 -10.55 -18.22 -1.39
C THR A 792 -11.13 -18.97 -2.58
N ASP A 793 -12.40 -18.70 -2.90
CA ASP A 793 -13.04 -19.25 -4.08
C ASP A 793 -12.69 -18.48 -5.36
N ASN A 794 -12.62 -19.21 -6.47
CA ASN A 794 -12.49 -18.70 -7.84
C ASN A 794 -11.23 -17.84 -8.12
N GLY A 795 -10.22 -17.91 -7.25
CA GLY A 795 -9.00 -17.09 -7.36
C GLY A 795 -9.15 -15.67 -6.79
N ALA A 796 -10.20 -15.38 -6.03
CA ALA A 796 -10.44 -14.07 -5.44
C ALA A 796 -9.35 -13.66 -4.44
N ALA A 797 -9.07 -12.35 -4.35
CA ALA A 797 -8.06 -11.80 -3.44
C ALA A 797 -8.32 -12.15 -1.95
N PRO A 798 -7.27 -12.27 -1.13
CA PRO A 798 -7.42 -12.58 0.30
C PRO A 798 -8.11 -11.45 1.07
N ASN A 799 -8.86 -11.81 2.11
CA ASN A 799 -9.58 -10.83 2.94
C ASN A 799 -8.61 -9.85 3.64
N HIS A 800 -8.71 -8.55 3.32
CA HIS A 800 -7.82 -7.51 3.86
C HIS A 800 -7.89 -7.34 5.39
N ASN A 801 -8.96 -7.84 6.04
CA ASN A 801 -9.10 -7.86 7.50
C ASN A 801 -8.26 -8.96 8.18
N LEU A 802 -7.55 -9.79 7.41
CA LEU A 802 -6.54 -10.73 7.90
C LEU A 802 -5.11 -10.14 7.79
N PHE A 803 -4.93 -9.03 7.08
CA PHE A 803 -3.62 -8.41 6.90
C PHE A 803 -3.13 -7.80 8.21
N ALA A 804 -1.86 -8.00 8.56
CA ALA A 804 -1.33 -7.68 9.88
C ALA A 804 -1.44 -6.19 10.29
N ARG A 805 -1.61 -5.27 9.33
CA ARG A 805 -1.86 -3.84 9.58
C ARG A 805 -3.31 -3.49 9.93
N ASN A 806 -4.26 -4.35 9.59
CA ASN A 806 -5.71 -4.14 9.76
C ASN A 806 -6.35 -5.07 10.80
N ALA A 807 -5.80 -6.26 10.99
CA ALA A 807 -6.51 -7.38 11.60
C ALA A 807 -6.75 -7.22 13.10
N ASN A 808 -8.00 -7.46 13.53
CA ASN A 808 -8.34 -7.63 14.94
C ASN A 808 -8.03 -9.07 15.39
N TRP A 809 -7.17 -9.18 16.40
CA TRP A 809 -6.68 -10.43 16.96
C TRP A 809 -7.08 -10.65 18.43
N ASP A 810 -7.94 -9.80 19.00
CA ASP A 810 -8.29 -9.78 20.43
C ASP A 810 -8.93 -11.10 20.90
N TRP A 811 -9.53 -11.86 19.97
CA TRP A 811 -10.09 -13.19 20.23
C TRP A 811 -9.04 -14.27 20.55
N PHE A 812 -7.74 -14.03 20.32
CA PHE A 812 -6.66 -14.89 20.79
C PHE A 812 -6.36 -14.72 22.30
N ASP A 813 -6.79 -13.62 22.93
CA ASP A 813 -6.51 -13.31 24.33
C ASP A 813 -6.98 -14.42 25.28
N ALA A 814 -8.11 -15.05 24.95
CA ALA A 814 -8.70 -16.16 25.70
C ALA A 814 -8.17 -17.56 25.31
N LEU A 815 -7.23 -17.67 24.37
CA LEU A 815 -6.75 -18.96 23.84
C LEU A 815 -5.44 -19.46 24.46
N GLU A 816 -4.91 -18.82 25.51
CA GLU A 816 -3.72 -19.30 26.24
C GLU A 816 -2.53 -19.61 25.27
N ILE A 817 -2.31 -18.76 24.27
CA ILE A 817 -1.20 -18.92 23.33
C ILE A 817 0.06 -18.43 24.06
N GLU A 818 1.03 -19.32 24.24
CA GLU A 818 2.19 -19.01 25.07
C GLU A 818 3.02 -17.89 24.43
N GLY A 819 3.31 -16.82 25.19
CA GLY A 819 3.96 -15.61 24.69
C GLY A 819 3.05 -14.62 23.95
N TRP A 820 1.73 -14.86 23.87
CA TRP A 820 0.80 -13.88 23.33
C TRP A 820 0.71 -12.65 24.23
N VAL A 821 0.80 -11.47 23.61
CA VAL A 821 0.61 -10.18 24.27
C VAL A 821 -0.61 -9.51 23.64
N PRO A 822 -1.71 -9.33 24.39
CA PRO A 822 -2.96 -8.73 23.92
C PRO A 822 -2.77 -7.25 23.60
N ALA A 823 -3.68 -6.66 22.83
CA ALA A 823 -3.68 -5.22 22.52
C ALA A 823 -3.65 -4.35 23.79
N SER A 824 -4.37 -4.76 24.84
CA SER A 824 -4.41 -4.11 26.16
C SER A 824 -3.06 -4.06 26.90
N ARG A 825 -2.10 -4.93 26.56
CA ARG A 825 -0.73 -4.92 27.12
C ARG A 825 0.32 -4.38 26.14
N ARG A 826 -0.11 -3.80 25.02
CA ARG A 826 0.74 -3.14 24.02
C ARG A 826 0.60 -1.62 24.13
N GLY A 827 1.57 -0.88 23.61
CA GLY A 827 1.56 0.57 23.49
C GLY A 827 1.55 1.02 22.04
N ALA A 828 1.80 2.31 21.83
CA ALA A 828 1.95 2.93 20.52
C ALA A 828 2.98 4.06 20.58
N VAL A 829 3.39 4.54 19.41
CA VAL A 829 4.11 5.80 19.23
C VAL A 829 3.51 6.59 18.07
N ALA A 830 3.41 7.91 18.21
CA ALA A 830 2.89 8.80 17.18
C ALA A 830 3.75 10.08 17.08
N GLY A 831 3.92 10.60 15.87
CA GLY A 831 4.59 11.87 15.62
C GLY A 831 3.67 12.85 14.90
N VAL A 832 3.72 14.13 15.29
CA VAL A 832 2.87 15.19 14.70
C VAL A 832 3.29 15.58 13.27
N GLY A 833 4.50 15.22 12.83
CA GLY A 833 4.98 15.51 11.49
C GLY A 833 6.43 15.09 11.25
N LEU A 834 6.85 15.16 9.99
CA LEU A 834 8.25 15.20 9.56
C LEU A 834 8.51 16.56 8.89
N ALA A 835 9.68 17.14 9.13
CA ALA A 835 10.17 18.37 8.50
C ALA A 835 11.39 18.07 7.61
N ASN A 836 11.67 18.96 6.65
CA ASN A 836 12.67 18.74 5.60
C ASN A 836 12.41 17.49 4.71
N MET A 837 11.14 17.15 4.51
CA MET A 837 10.77 16.09 3.55
C MET A 837 11.06 16.52 2.11
N LYS A 838 11.67 15.62 1.32
CA LYS A 838 11.90 15.81 -0.12
C LYS A 838 10.70 15.30 -0.92
N SER A 839 10.23 16.07 -1.89
CA SER A 839 9.14 15.69 -2.79
C SER A 839 9.53 14.51 -3.68
N GLY A 840 8.60 13.58 -3.92
CA GLY A 840 8.81 12.42 -4.79
C GLY A 840 9.32 11.15 -4.07
N PHE A 841 9.69 11.25 -2.79
CA PHE A 841 10.14 10.12 -1.99
C PHE A 841 9.07 9.65 -0.99
N GLN A 842 8.94 8.33 -0.84
CA GLN A 842 8.22 7.74 0.28
C GLN A 842 9.05 7.89 1.56
N TYR A 843 8.41 8.24 2.67
CA TYR A 843 9.03 8.20 3.99
C TYR A 843 8.47 7.05 4.82
N VAL A 844 9.32 6.43 5.63
CA VAL A 844 8.98 5.33 6.54
C VAL A 844 9.51 5.66 7.93
N VAL A 845 8.74 5.37 8.98
CA VAL A 845 9.22 5.42 10.36
C VAL A 845 9.29 3.98 10.86
N GLY A 846 10.49 3.54 11.23
CA GLY A 846 10.77 2.23 11.80
C GLY A 846 11.06 2.30 13.30
N LEU A 847 10.76 1.20 13.99
CA LEU A 847 11.22 0.90 15.35
C LEU A 847 12.04 -0.38 15.33
N LYS A 848 13.14 -0.38 16.09
CA LYS A 848 14.02 -1.55 16.26
C LYS A 848 14.51 -1.68 17.69
N SER A 849 14.45 -2.88 18.23
CA SER A 849 15.16 -3.33 19.42
C SER A 849 15.56 -4.80 19.24
N ASP A 850 16.29 -5.38 20.19
CA ASP A 850 16.57 -6.84 20.20
C ASP A 850 15.31 -7.67 20.45
N GLN A 851 14.25 -7.03 20.96
CA GLN A 851 12.99 -7.68 21.32
C GLN A 851 11.93 -7.60 20.22
N ALA A 852 11.85 -6.50 19.46
CA ALA A 852 10.91 -6.42 18.35
C ALA A 852 11.30 -5.37 17.27
N GLN A 853 10.69 -5.49 16.10
CA GLN A 853 10.72 -4.49 15.02
C GLN A 853 9.30 -4.10 14.58
N TYR A 854 9.09 -2.84 14.18
CA TYR A 854 7.81 -2.33 13.65
C TYR A 854 8.07 -1.21 12.64
N TRP A 855 7.08 -0.86 11.81
CA TRP A 855 7.16 0.30 10.93
C TRP A 855 5.78 0.85 10.53
N THR A 856 5.78 2.07 9.98
CA THR A 856 4.63 2.68 9.29
C THR A 856 5.15 3.62 8.19
N THR A 857 4.35 3.88 7.16
CA THR A 857 4.64 4.94 6.18
C THR A 857 4.29 6.31 6.76
N ALA A 858 4.97 7.36 6.29
CA ALA A 858 4.75 8.74 6.72
C ALA A 858 4.61 9.68 5.53
N THR A 859 3.57 10.51 5.56
CA THR A 859 3.29 11.59 4.60
C THR A 859 3.10 12.95 5.30
N GLY A 860 3.51 13.03 6.57
CA GLY A 860 3.18 14.09 7.51
C GLY A 860 3.18 13.52 8.93
N ALA A 861 2.05 13.66 9.64
CA ALA A 861 1.85 12.95 10.90
C ALA A 861 1.82 11.42 10.69
N TRP A 862 2.27 10.65 11.68
CA TRP A 862 2.42 9.19 11.58
C TRP A 862 2.14 8.50 12.92
N LYS A 863 1.77 7.21 12.88
CA LYS A 863 1.56 6.38 14.08
C LYS A 863 1.92 4.92 13.84
N ILE A 864 2.57 4.31 14.83
CA ILE A 864 2.79 2.87 14.94
C ILE A 864 2.03 2.40 16.19
N SER A 865 1.11 1.45 16.04
CA SER A 865 0.24 0.95 17.11
C SER A 865 0.53 -0.52 17.43
N ASN A 866 0.01 -1.02 18.55
CA ASN A 866 0.16 -2.42 18.98
C ASN A 866 1.63 -2.86 19.17
N VAL A 867 2.49 -1.93 19.57
CA VAL A 867 3.92 -2.15 19.84
C VAL A 867 4.10 -2.80 21.22
N LEU A 868 4.95 -3.83 21.32
CA LEU A 868 5.35 -4.39 22.62
C LEU A 868 6.02 -3.32 23.52
N PRO A 869 5.74 -3.25 24.82
CA PRO A 869 6.40 -2.31 25.72
C PRO A 869 7.92 -2.53 25.77
N GLY A 870 8.69 -1.44 25.85
CA GLY A 870 10.16 -1.46 25.84
C GLY A 870 10.76 -0.19 25.24
N SER A 871 12.10 -0.14 25.22
CA SER A 871 12.85 0.92 24.53
C SER A 871 13.21 0.50 23.11
N TYR A 872 13.12 1.43 22.17
CA TYR A 872 13.36 1.20 20.73
C TYR A 872 14.22 2.31 20.15
N THR A 873 15.13 1.94 19.25
CA THR A 873 15.67 2.86 18.24
C THR A 873 14.52 3.20 17.29
N LEU A 874 14.18 4.48 17.19
CA LEU A 874 13.29 5.05 16.18
C LEU A 874 14.13 5.64 15.07
N THR A 875 13.88 5.21 13.84
CA THR A 875 14.56 5.70 12.64
C THR A 875 13.55 6.17 11.62
N VAL A 876 13.77 7.34 11.03
CA VAL A 876 13.02 7.85 9.88
C VAL A 876 13.86 7.62 8.63
N TYR A 877 13.23 7.08 7.59
CA TYR A 877 13.84 6.80 6.31
C TYR A 877 13.22 7.67 5.21
N LYS A 878 14.05 8.14 4.27
CA LYS A 878 13.63 8.65 2.96
C LYS A 878 14.01 7.58 1.93
N GLY A 879 13.02 7.02 1.23
CA GLY A 879 13.25 5.77 0.49
C GLY A 879 13.62 4.66 1.48
N GLU A 880 14.82 4.10 1.33
CA GLU A 880 15.44 3.14 2.24
C GLU A 880 16.60 3.75 3.06
N LEU A 881 16.93 5.06 2.89
CA LEU A 881 18.01 5.78 3.59
C LEU A 881 17.60 6.38 4.93
N GLU A 882 18.39 6.09 5.97
CA GLU A 882 18.33 6.66 7.31
C GLU A 882 18.57 8.18 7.32
N VAL A 883 17.53 8.99 7.55
CA VAL A 883 17.59 10.47 7.61
C VAL A 883 17.25 11.07 8.98
N HIS A 884 16.93 10.24 9.98
CA HIS A 884 16.91 10.61 11.41
C HIS A 884 16.96 9.35 12.26
N THR A 885 17.69 9.35 13.38
CA THR A 885 17.65 8.28 14.39
C THR A 885 17.58 8.87 15.80
N SER A 886 16.79 8.24 16.68
CA SER A 886 16.62 8.60 18.10
C SER A 886 16.10 7.41 18.91
N THR A 887 15.91 7.55 20.23
CA THR A 887 15.32 6.49 21.08
C THR A 887 13.90 6.83 21.53
N VAL A 888 13.05 5.80 21.71
CA VAL A 888 11.70 5.93 22.27
C VAL A 888 11.32 4.77 23.17
N ASP A 889 10.87 5.11 24.38
CA ASP A 889 10.25 4.18 25.32
C ASP A 889 8.75 4.11 25.09
N ILE A 890 8.21 2.89 25.05
CA ILE A 890 6.79 2.62 24.82
C ILE A 890 6.25 1.83 26.00
N SER A 891 5.15 2.30 26.59
CA SER A 891 4.48 1.68 27.73
C SER A 891 3.09 1.15 27.35
N ALA A 892 2.67 0.05 27.98
CA ALA A 892 1.36 -0.56 27.74
C ALA A 892 0.20 0.43 27.97
N GLY A 893 -0.83 0.37 27.12
CA GLY A 893 -2.00 1.25 27.19
C GLY A 893 -1.76 2.72 26.84
N SER A 894 -0.52 3.10 26.48
CA SER A 894 -0.12 4.49 26.23
C SER A 894 0.32 4.73 24.77
N THR A 895 0.30 5.99 24.33
CA THR A 895 0.93 6.43 23.07
C THR A 895 2.07 7.39 23.38
N ALA A 896 3.32 6.97 23.16
CA ALA A 896 4.47 7.85 23.21
C ALA A 896 4.34 8.91 22.09
N THR A 897 4.38 10.19 22.43
CA THR A 897 4.18 11.28 21.47
C THR A 897 5.51 11.93 21.10
N ARG A 898 5.69 12.23 19.80
CA ARG A 898 6.84 12.95 19.26
C ARG A 898 6.40 14.25 18.61
N ASN A 899 7.15 15.31 18.90
CA ASN A 899 7.13 16.55 18.15
C ASN A 899 7.61 16.31 16.71
N THR A 900 7.51 17.33 15.84
CA THR A 900 7.99 17.25 14.46
C THR A 900 9.45 16.82 14.42
N ILE A 901 9.75 15.74 13.70
CA ILE A 901 11.13 15.28 13.49
C ILE A 901 11.66 15.94 12.23
N THR A 902 12.77 16.69 12.33
CA THR A 902 13.48 17.22 11.16
C THR A 902 14.37 16.13 10.58
N CYS A 903 14.20 15.81 9.30
CA CYS A 903 15.12 14.94 8.58
C CYS A 903 16.44 15.68 8.28
N ASN A 904 17.57 15.03 8.58
CA ASN A 904 18.90 15.42 8.13
C ASN A 904 19.23 14.56 6.90
N ASP A 905 19.32 15.19 5.73
CA ASP A 905 19.39 14.51 4.46
C ASP A 905 20.77 14.78 3.80
N PRO A 906 21.56 13.78 3.38
CA PRO A 906 22.84 14.05 2.72
C PRO A 906 22.72 14.91 1.45
N SER A 907 21.52 14.99 0.85
CA SER A 907 21.22 15.90 -0.25
C SER A 907 21.05 17.38 0.13
N ASP A 908 20.94 17.71 1.43
CA ASP A 908 20.91 19.10 1.94
C ASP A 908 22.22 19.85 1.67
N ILE A 909 23.36 19.13 1.66
CA ILE A 909 24.64 19.72 1.31
C ILE A 909 24.69 19.93 -0.21
N ALA A 910 24.92 21.19 -0.60
CA ALA A 910 25.03 21.60 -1.99
C ALA A 910 26.24 20.91 -2.66
N ALA A 911 25.97 20.03 -3.61
CA ALA A 911 26.99 19.33 -4.36
C ALA A 911 27.50 20.16 -5.54
N ILE A 912 28.82 20.11 -5.77
CA ILE A 912 29.47 20.56 -7.00
C ILE A 912 28.97 19.70 -8.17
N TRP A 913 28.82 18.39 -7.94
CA TRP A 913 28.11 17.45 -8.81
C TRP A 913 27.65 16.22 -8.03
N ARG A 914 26.61 15.54 -8.52
CA ARG A 914 26.06 14.29 -7.96
C ARG A 914 25.73 13.28 -9.06
N ILE A 915 25.89 12.00 -8.74
CA ILE A 915 25.45 10.83 -9.52
C ILE A 915 24.50 10.02 -8.61
N GLY A 916 23.31 9.70 -9.11
CA GLY A 916 22.25 9.08 -8.31
C GLY A 916 21.52 10.08 -7.39
N GLU A 917 20.71 9.55 -6.50
CA GLU A 917 19.99 10.31 -5.47
C GLU A 917 20.19 9.61 -4.13
N TRP A 918 20.37 10.38 -3.05
CA TRP A 918 20.56 9.84 -1.69
C TRP A 918 19.23 9.24 -1.18
N ASP A 919 18.86 8.03 -1.57
CA ASP A 919 17.58 7.38 -1.21
C ASP A 919 17.71 5.98 -0.62
N GLY A 920 18.94 5.47 -0.45
CA GLY A 920 19.27 4.21 0.20
C GLY A 920 19.11 3.01 -0.74
N THR A 921 19.00 3.26 -2.04
CA THR A 921 18.81 2.25 -3.07
C THR A 921 19.65 2.59 -4.32
N PRO A 922 20.05 1.61 -5.13
CA PRO A 922 20.73 1.87 -6.40
C PRO A 922 19.81 2.45 -7.51
N LYS A 923 18.73 3.14 -7.18
CA LYS A 923 17.67 3.55 -8.14
C LYS A 923 18.19 4.48 -9.23
N GLY A 924 17.77 4.22 -10.46
CA GLY A 924 18.11 5.05 -11.61
C GLY A 924 19.54 4.85 -12.13
N PHE A 925 20.37 4.06 -11.46
CA PHE A 925 21.65 3.59 -12.00
C PHE A 925 21.45 2.56 -13.13
N LEU A 926 22.53 2.25 -13.85
CA LEU A 926 22.53 1.19 -14.87
C LEU A 926 22.01 -0.13 -14.27
N ASN A 927 21.06 -0.75 -14.97
CA ASN A 927 20.25 -1.92 -14.54
C ASN A 927 19.17 -1.67 -13.46
N PHE A 928 19.09 -0.48 -12.85
CA PHE A 928 18.14 -0.13 -11.78
C PHE A 928 17.16 1.01 -12.15
N GLY A 929 17.00 1.30 -13.45
CA GLY A 929 15.99 2.24 -13.94
C GLY A 929 14.56 1.67 -13.96
N ASP A 930 14.40 0.35 -14.04
CA ASP A 930 13.10 -0.33 -14.01
C ASP A 930 12.45 -0.27 -12.61
N THR A 931 11.13 -0.40 -12.56
CA THR A 931 10.37 -0.65 -11.33
C THR A 931 9.46 -1.87 -11.52
N PRO A 932 9.67 -2.98 -10.77
CA PRO A 932 10.81 -3.23 -9.87
C PRO A 932 12.16 -3.24 -10.61
N MET A 933 13.25 -3.06 -9.85
CA MET A 933 14.60 -3.01 -10.41
C MET A 933 15.07 -4.41 -10.84
N LYS A 934 15.60 -4.56 -12.06
CA LYS A 934 15.92 -5.89 -12.64
C LYS A 934 16.72 -6.81 -11.68
N PRO A 935 17.81 -6.37 -11.01
CA PRO A 935 18.62 -7.25 -10.15
C PRO A 935 17.96 -7.66 -8.82
N THR A 936 16.75 -7.18 -8.50
CA THR A 936 15.94 -7.73 -7.39
C THR A 936 15.22 -9.03 -7.76
N TYR A 937 15.10 -9.33 -9.07
CA TYR A 937 14.36 -10.48 -9.56
C TYR A 937 15.03 -11.28 -10.69
N MET A 938 16.30 -10.99 -11.00
CA MET A 938 17.16 -11.81 -11.87
C MET A 938 18.63 -11.71 -11.46
N HIS A 939 19.43 -12.70 -11.84
CA HIS A 939 20.85 -12.76 -11.50
C HIS A 939 21.65 -11.66 -12.23
N PRO A 940 22.72 -11.10 -11.65
CA PRO A 940 23.63 -10.19 -12.36
C PRO A 940 24.22 -10.72 -13.68
N SER A 941 24.24 -12.03 -13.90
CA SER A 941 24.67 -12.63 -15.19
C SER A 941 23.57 -12.76 -16.25
N ASP A 942 22.35 -12.27 -15.99
CA ASP A 942 21.20 -12.45 -16.86
C ASP A 942 21.32 -11.60 -18.14
N SER A 943 21.07 -12.20 -19.31
CA SER A 943 21.25 -11.53 -20.61
C SER A 943 20.24 -10.41 -20.90
N ARG A 944 19.23 -10.24 -20.05
CA ARG A 944 18.26 -9.13 -20.07
C ARG A 944 18.79 -7.86 -19.37
N LEU A 945 19.95 -7.95 -18.72
CA LEU A 945 20.68 -6.82 -18.14
C LEU A 945 21.61 -6.18 -19.19
N ALA A 946 21.86 -4.88 -19.04
CA ALA A 946 22.98 -4.24 -19.72
C ALA A 946 24.32 -4.68 -19.10
N LYS A 947 25.38 -4.68 -19.91
CA LYS A 947 26.74 -5.01 -19.45
C LYS A 947 27.15 -4.11 -18.28
N TRP A 948 27.63 -4.74 -17.20
CA TRP A 948 28.09 -4.05 -15.99
C TRP A 948 29.38 -3.26 -16.19
N ASP A 949 30.24 -3.69 -17.11
CA ASP A 949 31.39 -2.93 -17.59
C ASP A 949 30.90 -1.83 -18.54
N ALA A 950 30.55 -0.68 -17.95
CA ALA A 950 30.07 0.50 -18.64
C ALA A 950 31.22 1.47 -18.91
N GLY A 951 31.17 2.13 -20.08
CA GLY A 951 32.14 3.17 -20.43
C GLY A 951 32.13 4.33 -19.44
N ASN A 952 33.27 5.02 -19.35
CA ASN A 952 33.56 6.07 -18.38
C ASN A 952 32.43 7.10 -18.24
N TYR A 953 32.08 7.45 -17.00
CA TYR A 953 31.10 8.49 -16.71
C TYR A 953 31.68 9.89 -16.96
N ILE A 954 30.87 10.82 -17.45
CA ILE A 954 31.26 12.23 -17.63
C ILE A 954 30.21 13.11 -16.94
N ILE A 955 30.59 13.81 -15.87
CA ILE A 955 29.73 14.76 -15.15
C ILE A 955 29.20 15.82 -16.14
N GLY A 956 27.89 16.08 -16.09
CA GLY A 956 27.21 17.03 -16.98
C GLY A 956 26.97 16.53 -18.41
N THR A 957 27.30 15.27 -18.74
CA THR A 957 27.01 14.65 -20.05
C THR A 957 26.34 13.28 -19.89
N SER A 958 26.85 12.44 -18.98
CA SER A 958 26.25 11.16 -18.61
C SER A 958 25.05 11.37 -17.67
N THR A 959 24.09 10.44 -17.74
CA THR A 959 22.96 10.32 -16.81
C THR A 959 23.26 9.23 -15.77
N ALA A 960 22.58 9.22 -14.61
CA ALA A 960 22.78 8.17 -13.59
C ALA A 960 22.68 6.75 -14.16
N ALA A 961 21.81 6.52 -15.15
CA ALA A 961 21.63 5.25 -15.85
C ALA A 961 22.85 4.78 -16.67
N ASN A 962 23.91 5.60 -16.76
CA ASN A 962 25.19 5.23 -17.36
C ASN A 962 26.24 4.78 -16.33
N PHE A 963 26.04 5.02 -15.02
CA PHE A 963 26.94 4.53 -13.97
C PHE A 963 26.51 3.13 -13.51
N PRO A 964 27.43 2.17 -13.33
CA PRO A 964 27.09 0.82 -12.86
C PRO A 964 26.59 0.82 -11.41
N GLY A 965 25.32 0.47 -11.19
CA GLY A 965 24.72 0.47 -9.85
C GLY A 965 25.36 -0.55 -8.88
N TYR A 966 25.94 -1.62 -9.42
CA TYR A 966 26.81 -2.56 -8.72
C TYR A 966 28.21 -2.56 -9.38
N ILE A 967 29.29 -2.53 -8.60
CA ILE A 967 30.66 -2.82 -9.07
C ILE A 967 31.23 -4.03 -8.31
N TRP A 968 31.78 -5.00 -9.06
CA TRP A 968 32.52 -6.15 -8.55
C TRP A 968 34.01 -6.04 -8.89
N LYS A 969 34.85 -6.53 -7.99
CA LYS A 969 36.31 -6.58 -8.15
C LYS A 969 36.77 -7.30 -9.42
N ASP A 970 36.04 -8.33 -9.85
CA ASP A 970 36.41 -9.20 -10.99
C ASP A 970 35.65 -8.89 -12.30
N ILE A 971 34.68 -7.96 -12.32
CA ILE A 971 33.78 -7.75 -13.48
C ILE A 971 33.94 -6.37 -14.13
N ASN A 972 33.90 -5.30 -13.34
CA ASN A 972 33.77 -3.91 -13.82
C ASN A 972 34.45 -2.91 -12.85
N ASN A 973 35.54 -3.35 -12.23
CA ASN A 973 36.29 -2.56 -11.26
C ASN A 973 37.07 -1.40 -11.91
N ASP A 974 37.63 -0.51 -11.09
CA ASP A 974 38.45 0.63 -11.55
C ASP A 974 37.70 1.62 -12.46
N HIS A 975 36.37 1.74 -12.28
CA HIS A 975 35.50 2.59 -13.09
C HIS A 975 35.88 4.08 -12.96
N ILE A 976 35.85 4.80 -14.09
CA ILE A 976 36.36 6.16 -14.21
C ILE A 976 35.21 7.17 -14.38
N VAL A 977 35.27 8.23 -13.57
CA VAL A 977 34.40 9.42 -13.64
C VAL A 977 35.26 10.63 -14.02
N TYR A 978 34.93 11.26 -15.14
CA TYR A 978 35.51 12.54 -15.56
C TYR A 978 34.63 13.70 -15.11
N PHE A 979 35.25 14.75 -14.56
CA PHE A 979 34.58 15.98 -14.16
C PHE A 979 35.45 17.20 -14.43
N ARG A 980 34.85 18.40 -14.44
CA ARG A 980 35.58 19.67 -14.52
C ARG A 980 35.32 20.48 -13.26
N LEU A 981 36.27 21.36 -12.95
CA LEU A 981 36.19 22.32 -11.85
C LEU A 981 36.43 23.72 -12.42
N THR A 982 35.79 24.72 -11.81
CA THR A 982 36.09 26.13 -12.04
C THR A 982 37.41 26.52 -11.36
N ASP A 983 38.05 27.61 -11.79
CA ASP A 983 39.32 28.06 -11.19
C ASP A 983 39.19 28.35 -9.68
N ALA A 984 38.01 28.77 -9.20
CA ALA A 984 37.71 28.94 -7.78
C ALA A 984 37.67 27.60 -7.00
N GLN A 985 37.15 26.53 -7.63
CA GLN A 985 37.14 25.18 -7.04
C GLN A 985 38.52 24.52 -7.11
N LEU A 986 39.34 24.84 -8.12
CA LEU A 986 40.72 24.38 -8.23
C LEU A 986 41.65 24.94 -7.14
N ALA A 987 41.30 26.10 -6.58
CA ALA A 987 42.02 26.71 -5.45
C ALA A 987 41.71 26.06 -4.09
N GLN A 988 40.70 25.17 -4.00
CA GLN A 988 40.18 24.60 -2.76
C GLN A 988 40.31 23.07 -2.73
N GLY A 989 40.28 22.47 -1.54
CA GLY A 989 40.00 21.04 -1.40
C GLY A 989 38.52 20.74 -1.63
N ALA A 990 38.17 19.45 -1.64
CA ALA A 990 36.78 19.01 -1.70
C ALA A 990 36.60 17.66 -1.02
N LYS A 991 35.38 17.35 -0.59
CA LYS A 991 35.02 16.05 -0.04
C LYS A 991 34.19 15.27 -1.06
N ILE A 992 34.66 14.08 -1.41
CA ILE A 992 33.90 13.12 -2.23
C ILE A 992 33.23 12.12 -1.29
N ARG A 993 31.91 11.95 -1.43
CA ARG A 993 31.09 11.03 -0.63
C ARG A 993 30.53 9.94 -1.52
N ILE A 994 30.65 8.69 -1.08
CA ILE A 994 30.16 7.49 -1.78
C ILE A 994 29.24 6.72 -0.83
N GLY A 995 27.94 6.79 -1.07
CA GLY A 995 26.94 5.96 -0.41
C GLY A 995 26.97 4.54 -0.94
N VAL A 996 27.03 3.57 -0.03
CA VAL A 996 27.03 2.13 -0.31
C VAL A 996 25.90 1.46 0.46
N THR A 997 24.90 0.94 -0.25
CA THR A 997 23.74 0.28 0.37
C THR A 997 24.14 -1.09 0.95
N GLU A 998 24.98 -1.84 0.23
CA GLU A 998 25.48 -3.17 0.58
C GLU A 998 26.90 -3.41 0.04
N GLY A 999 27.71 -4.20 0.76
CA GLY A 999 29.11 -4.50 0.43
C GLY A 999 29.46 -5.99 0.51
N GLN A 1000 29.10 -6.74 -0.54
CA GLN A 1000 29.30 -8.19 -0.62
C GLN A 1000 30.77 -8.58 -0.38
N ALA A 1001 30.98 -9.61 0.47
CA ALA A 1001 32.30 -10.13 0.85
C ALA A 1001 33.28 -9.05 1.36
N GLY A 1002 32.78 -8.10 2.16
CA GLY A 1002 33.57 -6.99 2.70
C GLY A 1002 34.04 -6.00 1.63
N GLY A 1003 33.34 -5.94 0.49
CA GLY A 1003 33.58 -4.99 -0.57
C GLY A 1003 33.30 -3.55 -0.11
N ARG A 1004 34.23 -2.65 -0.39
CA ARG A 1004 34.08 -1.21 -0.17
C ARG A 1004 34.83 -0.41 -1.25
N PRO A 1005 34.39 0.80 -1.58
CA PRO A 1005 35.10 1.67 -2.51
C PRO A 1005 36.36 2.23 -1.87
N THR A 1006 37.38 2.49 -2.69
CA THR A 1006 38.44 3.46 -2.43
C THR A 1006 38.60 4.30 -3.70
N ILE A 1007 39.14 5.51 -3.59
CA ILE A 1007 39.30 6.40 -4.75
C ILE A 1007 40.75 6.77 -5.04
N ALA A 1008 41.01 7.14 -6.28
CA ALA A 1008 42.14 7.96 -6.68
C ALA A 1008 41.61 9.14 -7.50
N VAL A 1009 42.25 10.30 -7.41
CA VAL A 1009 41.97 11.45 -8.30
C VAL A 1009 43.27 11.93 -8.92
N ASN A 1010 43.34 11.87 -10.25
CA ASN A 1010 44.55 12.12 -11.03
C ASN A 1010 45.74 11.27 -10.51
N SER A 1011 46.74 11.90 -9.89
CA SER A 1011 47.90 11.24 -9.28
C SER A 1011 47.78 11.00 -7.78
N TRP A 1012 46.75 11.54 -7.12
CA TRP A 1012 46.50 11.34 -5.70
C TRP A 1012 45.68 10.07 -5.46
N VAL A 1013 45.98 9.34 -4.38
CA VAL A 1013 45.30 8.09 -4.01
C VAL A 1013 44.83 8.20 -2.56
N ALA A 1014 43.56 7.89 -2.31
CA ALA A 1014 43.00 7.93 -0.97
C ALA A 1014 43.58 6.83 -0.07
N LYS A 1015 43.58 7.09 1.23
CA LYS A 1015 43.83 6.05 2.25
C LYS A 1015 42.74 4.98 2.17
N LEU A 1016 43.13 3.71 2.04
CA LEU A 1016 42.19 2.60 1.95
C LEU A 1016 41.23 2.56 3.16
N PRO A 1017 39.91 2.59 2.97
CA PRO A 1017 38.97 2.52 4.09
C PRO A 1017 38.89 1.10 4.67
N THR A 1018 38.55 1.05 5.96
CA THR A 1018 38.24 -0.20 6.66
C THR A 1018 36.95 -0.80 6.13
N ASP A 1019 36.77 -2.09 6.40
CA ASP A 1019 35.43 -2.69 6.40
C ASP A 1019 34.52 -1.96 7.41
N LYS A 1020 33.20 -2.07 7.20
CA LYS A 1020 32.14 -1.38 7.97
C LYS A 1020 31.04 -2.34 8.44
N GLY A 1021 31.25 -3.65 8.34
CA GLY A 1021 30.35 -4.65 8.92
C GLY A 1021 29.05 -4.83 8.11
N GLN A 1022 29.21 -5.11 6.82
CA GLN A 1022 28.14 -5.59 5.94
C GLN A 1022 27.86 -7.09 6.16
N GLY A 1023 26.90 -7.66 5.42
CA GLY A 1023 26.59 -9.09 5.50
C GLY A 1023 27.70 -9.98 4.93
N ASP A 1024 28.06 -11.05 5.64
CA ASP A 1024 29.11 -12.00 5.22
C ASP A 1024 28.62 -13.14 4.31
N THR A 1025 27.33 -13.11 3.97
CA THR A 1025 26.66 -14.02 3.03
C THR A 1025 26.64 -13.44 1.61
N ARG A 1026 26.14 -14.21 0.63
CA ARG A 1026 25.68 -13.63 -0.65
C ARG A 1026 24.60 -12.56 -0.45
N SER A 1027 24.58 -11.56 -1.33
CA SER A 1027 23.58 -10.48 -1.34
C SER A 1027 23.24 -10.05 -2.76
N LEU A 1028 24.22 -9.50 -3.50
CA LEU A 1028 24.01 -8.89 -4.82
C LEU A 1028 23.59 -9.90 -5.91
N THR A 1029 23.83 -11.21 -5.70
CA THR A 1029 23.37 -12.29 -6.59
C THR A 1029 22.00 -12.88 -6.20
N VAL A 1030 21.49 -12.56 -5.00
CA VAL A 1030 20.28 -13.16 -4.39
C VAL A 1030 19.15 -12.14 -4.20
N GLY A 1031 19.02 -11.18 -5.12
CA GLY A 1031 17.86 -10.29 -5.19
C GLY A 1031 17.84 -9.12 -4.19
N THR A 1032 18.92 -8.89 -3.43
CA THR A 1032 18.99 -7.78 -2.46
C THR A 1032 20.21 -6.87 -2.68
N TYR A 1033 19.99 -5.58 -2.43
CA TYR A 1033 21.01 -4.54 -2.31
C TYR A 1033 21.04 -3.91 -0.90
N ARG A 1034 20.21 -4.39 0.03
CA ARG A 1034 19.93 -3.71 1.29
C ARG A 1034 20.78 -4.28 2.44
N GLY A 1035 21.96 -3.68 2.63
CA GLY A 1035 22.84 -3.86 3.77
C GLY A 1035 22.65 -2.75 4.80
N ASN A 1036 23.73 -2.08 5.22
CA ASN A 1036 23.75 -1.11 6.31
C ASN A 1036 23.79 0.39 5.93
N ASN A 1037 23.72 0.75 4.63
CA ASN A 1037 23.80 2.14 4.12
C ASN A 1037 24.98 2.95 4.70
N TYR A 1038 26.21 2.59 4.33
CA TYR A 1038 27.40 3.32 4.79
C TYR A 1038 27.87 4.38 3.79
N VAL A 1039 28.11 5.60 4.27
CA VAL A 1039 28.73 6.69 3.48
C VAL A 1039 30.24 6.70 3.69
N TYR A 1040 30.99 6.37 2.63
CA TYR A 1040 32.44 6.52 2.60
C TYR A 1040 32.81 7.93 2.14
N GLU A 1041 33.46 8.69 3.02
CA GLU A 1041 33.94 10.05 2.71
C GLU A 1041 35.45 10.06 2.45
N PHE A 1042 35.85 10.90 1.49
CA PHE A 1042 37.23 11.05 1.06
C PHE A 1042 37.57 12.54 0.89
N ASP A 1043 38.44 13.05 1.75
CA ASP A 1043 38.93 14.43 1.67
C ASP A 1043 40.05 14.52 0.63
N VAL A 1044 39.81 15.27 -0.44
CA VAL A 1044 40.71 15.41 -1.59
C VAL A 1044 41.35 16.81 -1.56
N PRO A 1045 42.69 16.91 -1.45
CA PRO A 1045 43.37 18.20 -1.33
C PRO A 1045 43.46 18.92 -2.68
N ALA A 1046 43.57 20.25 -2.66
CA ALA A 1046 43.74 21.08 -3.87
C ALA A 1046 44.95 20.67 -4.74
N SER A 1047 45.97 20.06 -4.13
CA SER A 1047 47.16 19.51 -4.79
C SER A 1047 46.91 18.21 -5.59
N ALA A 1048 45.71 17.61 -5.48
CA ALA A 1048 45.29 16.48 -6.32
C ALA A 1048 44.78 16.92 -7.70
N TRP A 1049 44.36 18.18 -7.86
CA TRP A 1049 43.74 18.65 -9.10
C TRP A 1049 44.77 18.94 -10.21
N VAL A 1050 44.38 18.65 -11.46
CA VAL A 1050 45.00 19.30 -12.62
C VAL A 1050 44.56 20.77 -12.60
N GLN A 1051 45.51 21.68 -12.43
CA GLN A 1051 45.29 23.13 -12.23
C GLN A 1051 44.95 23.83 -13.57
N SER A 1052 43.84 23.43 -14.19
CA SER A 1052 43.34 23.90 -15.48
C SER A 1052 41.84 23.61 -15.61
N ALA A 1053 40.98 24.63 -15.54
CA ALA A 1053 39.52 24.48 -15.66
C ALA A 1053 39.05 23.97 -17.05
N ARG A 1054 39.97 23.90 -18.03
CA ARG A 1054 39.72 23.35 -19.37
C ARG A 1054 39.92 21.85 -19.45
N GLU A 1055 40.70 21.26 -18.54
CA GLU A 1055 41.00 19.84 -18.51
C GLU A 1055 40.03 19.08 -17.60
N TYR A 1056 39.92 17.78 -17.82
CA TYR A 1056 39.11 16.92 -16.94
C TYR A 1056 39.96 16.43 -15.77
N GLN A 1057 39.39 16.52 -14.58
CA GLN A 1057 39.81 15.75 -13.42
C GLN A 1057 39.34 14.30 -13.62
N LEU A 1058 40.17 13.33 -13.29
CA LEU A 1058 39.91 11.90 -13.41
C LEU A 1058 39.77 11.28 -12.02
N LEU A 1059 38.53 11.01 -11.60
CA LEU A 1059 38.22 10.19 -10.42
C LEU A 1059 38.15 8.72 -10.85
N LYS A 1060 38.97 7.87 -10.24
CA LYS A 1060 38.86 6.40 -10.36
C LYS A 1060 38.27 5.82 -9.08
N ILE A 1061 37.25 4.97 -9.21
CA ILE A 1061 36.58 4.28 -8.11
C ILE A 1061 36.95 2.79 -8.18
N THR A 1062 37.63 2.31 -7.15
CA THR A 1062 38.13 0.93 -7.05
C THR A 1062 37.43 0.20 -5.90
N VAL A 1063 36.77 -0.92 -6.17
CA VAL A 1063 36.30 -1.83 -5.11
C VAL A 1063 37.46 -2.69 -4.61
N ILE A 1064 37.64 -2.67 -3.30
CA ILE A 1064 38.65 -3.43 -2.57
C ILE A 1064 38.01 -4.37 -1.55
N SER A 1065 38.67 -5.50 -1.29
CA SER A 1065 38.46 -6.30 -0.08
C SER A 1065 39.69 -7.16 0.21
N GLY A 1066 39.84 -7.55 1.48
CA GLY A 1066 40.78 -8.59 1.92
C GLY A 1066 40.24 -10.02 1.78
N LYS A 1067 38.94 -10.17 1.47
CA LYS A 1067 38.32 -11.47 1.15
C LYS A 1067 38.45 -11.75 -0.35
N THR A 1068 38.35 -13.03 -0.72
CA THR A 1068 38.50 -13.50 -2.11
C THR A 1068 37.38 -14.46 -2.50
N ALA A 1069 36.77 -14.18 -3.64
CA ALA A 1069 35.79 -15.01 -4.35
C ALA A 1069 35.79 -14.53 -5.82
N THR A 1070 35.17 -15.27 -6.74
CA THR A 1070 35.32 -15.04 -8.19
C THR A 1070 34.06 -14.48 -8.87
N GLY A 1071 34.25 -13.65 -9.89
CA GLY A 1071 33.16 -13.17 -10.77
C GLY A 1071 32.07 -12.42 -9.99
N TYR A 1072 30.80 -12.78 -10.18
CA TYR A 1072 29.68 -12.14 -9.47
C TYR A 1072 29.63 -12.43 -7.95
N LEU A 1073 30.40 -13.41 -7.47
CA LEU A 1073 30.63 -13.64 -6.03
C LEU A 1073 31.86 -12.90 -5.50
N SER A 1074 32.69 -12.30 -6.36
CA SER A 1074 33.82 -11.49 -5.93
C SER A 1074 33.38 -10.28 -5.09
N PRO A 1075 34.31 -9.66 -4.31
CA PRO A 1075 33.97 -8.52 -3.47
C PRO A 1075 33.37 -7.38 -4.28
N ALA A 1076 32.25 -6.85 -3.82
CA ALA A 1076 31.42 -5.94 -4.60
C ALA A 1076 30.71 -4.91 -3.73
N VAL A 1077 30.21 -3.85 -4.35
CA VAL A 1077 29.40 -2.82 -3.70
C VAL A 1077 28.16 -2.51 -4.52
N SER A 1078 27.08 -2.20 -3.82
CA SER A 1078 25.89 -1.54 -4.38
C SER A 1078 25.89 -0.08 -3.96
N PHE A 1079 25.71 0.84 -4.91
CA PHE A 1079 25.73 2.27 -4.66
C PHE A 1079 24.35 2.82 -4.25
N ASP A 1080 24.37 3.94 -3.51
CA ASP A 1080 23.21 4.79 -3.19
C ASP A 1080 23.31 6.08 -4.01
N ALA A 1081 24.27 6.94 -3.66
CA ALA A 1081 24.67 8.10 -4.45
C ALA A 1081 26.18 8.35 -4.36
N ILE A 1082 26.70 9.13 -5.30
CA ILE A 1082 28.08 9.63 -5.28
C ILE A 1082 28.02 11.13 -5.50
N ASP A 1083 28.57 11.94 -4.61
CA ASP A 1083 28.72 13.37 -4.84
C ASP A 1083 30.05 13.96 -4.39
N MET A 1084 30.35 15.13 -4.95
CA MET A 1084 31.45 15.99 -4.55
C MET A 1084 30.85 17.26 -3.96
N VAL A 1085 31.23 17.57 -2.72
CA VAL A 1085 30.85 18.79 -2.00
C VAL A 1085 32.11 19.63 -1.73
N ALA A 1086 31.94 20.90 -1.36
CA ALA A 1086 33.05 21.69 -0.82
C ALA A 1086 33.67 21.00 0.42
N ALA A 1087 34.95 21.26 0.69
CA ALA A 1087 35.66 20.68 1.85
C ALA A 1087 35.08 21.16 3.20
#